data_AF-A0A958FJH2-F1
#
_entry.id   AF-A0A958FJH2-F1
#
_cell.length_a   1.000
_cell.length_b   1.000
_cell.length_c   1.000
_cell.angle_alpha   90.00
_cell.angle_beta   90.00
_cell.angle_gamma   90.00
#
_symmetry.space_group_name_H-M   'P 1'
#
loop_
_entity.id
_entity.type
_entity.pdbx_description
1 polymer ?
#
loop_
_entity_poly.entity_id
_entity_poly.type
_entity_poly.pdbx_seq_one_letter_code
_entity_poly.pdbx_strand_id
1 'polypeptide(L)'
;MKVINLIIVFFWFSGSLLAQSGASFVNSSGDTLMQVRDDGRVIIGAALANGNAVLDIDAVNNDKGILIPRLSTAQRSAMSGLAATDEGLLVYDETSGSFWFWSGGQWNELASAGGGNNSWGLTGNAGTDTTTNFIGTTDNMPLDFRVNNLRALRIEPTNTTPNLIGGYAGNTITGTVYGATISGGGAAGSINSISAPFATISGGFTNSATGSGSTVGGGYSNSATGGSATVGGGTSNGALDFSATVGGGITNSATGRISTVGGGESNGATASEATVAGGGNNTASGFRSTIGGGKYNIASGENATIGGGGGYFGENLGNQADGFSATVPGGSLNQADGDYSLAAGRRARIDAAHDGTFLFSDQNNFDFNSAAANEFAARATGGVRFVTAIDGSGNPTQTVSIDNAGTITAAAFVGDGSGLTGTSGDNLGNHTATQNLQLNGNYLSGDGGNEGVFVDASGNVGIGTNTPTQRLSVQDGHVTFGGNLGIGTSSPSNKLSVAGDADFGKIGIGTNSPNPFFPLTIKGLGPYGKWLNLENISGTIVWLIDNVNGGFNIAEPGFGGSRLFVKPGGNVGIGTESPSNKLSVTGGADFTGNVGIGTNSPDEPLVIRGPGPNNKWLGLKDGDSGTTIWNINNFNGGLDFKNQGADRLFLAASGRVGIGTTNPTKAKVEIQGGVNSFLSYGYLNVNAQTGTASGTNGYSLYASDRIAAVEFNAFSDARIKNILGISNGQQDLSTLMGIEITNYTLIDTLAKGAQSHKKVIAQQVEAVFPQAVSTITDVVPDIYQRANIEDGWVKLATNLQPGEKVKLISKESNAIYEVQAMREGAFQVDLADNGDVFVYGRQVDDFHTVDYEAIAMLNVSATQAQQRIIEAQQGEIAALKAQIASLQSQNNKLTSQNSAFENRFTQIEQALRKMNNIELTSADNK
;
A
#
# COMPACT_ATOMS: atom_id res chain seq x y z
N MET A 1 -69.03 96.50 23.04
CA MET A 1 -68.31 97.74 22.66
C MET A 1 -67.64 97.50 21.31
N LYS A 2 -67.61 98.52 20.45
CA LYS A 2 -67.24 98.53 19.01
C LYS A 2 -65.93 97.84 18.63
N VAL A 3 -65.83 97.55 17.31
CA VAL A 3 -64.66 97.40 16.39
C VAL A 3 -64.60 95.98 15.76
N ILE A 4 -64.36 95.66 14.47
CA ILE A 4 -64.41 96.26 13.10
C ILE A 4 -64.12 95.06 12.12
N ASN A 5 -64.36 95.21 10.79
CA ASN A 5 -63.93 94.37 9.62
C ASN A 5 -64.84 93.17 9.23
N LEU A 6 -65.25 92.97 7.97
CA LEU A 6 -64.99 93.66 6.69
C LEU A 6 -66.16 93.34 5.72
N ILE A 7 -66.54 94.34 4.94
CA ILE A 7 -67.63 94.43 3.94
C ILE A 7 -67.26 93.52 2.72
N ILE A 8 -68.17 92.82 2.03
CA ILE A 8 -68.85 93.19 0.75
C ILE A 8 -69.60 91.92 0.28
N VAL A 9 -70.94 91.84 0.42
CA VAL A 9 -72.02 92.18 -0.56
C VAL A 9 -72.34 91.07 -1.59
N PHE A 10 -73.49 90.40 -1.34
CA PHE A 10 -74.54 89.87 -2.24
C PHE A 10 -74.19 89.04 -3.49
N PHE A 11 -74.76 87.82 -3.63
CA PHE A 11 -76.04 87.59 -4.36
C PHE A 11 -76.49 86.11 -4.27
N TRP A 12 -77.80 85.94 -4.13
CA TRP A 12 -78.53 84.68 -4.24
C TRP A 12 -78.79 84.42 -5.74
N PHE A 13 -78.33 83.28 -6.28
CA PHE A 13 -78.79 82.78 -7.58
C PHE A 13 -79.41 81.40 -7.38
N SER A 14 -80.74 81.37 -7.44
CA SER A 14 -81.51 80.22 -7.90
C SER A 14 -81.30 80.12 -9.41
N GLY A 15 -80.30 79.36 -9.81
CA GLY A 15 -79.97 79.10 -11.20
C GLY A 15 -78.95 77.99 -11.22
N SER A 16 -79.28 76.90 -11.89
CA SER A 16 -78.33 75.88 -12.32
C SER A 16 -77.08 76.59 -12.84
N LEU A 17 -75.95 76.39 -12.16
CA LEU A 17 -74.64 76.73 -12.70
C LEU A 17 -74.44 75.77 -13.88
N LEU A 18 -75.02 76.12 -15.02
CA LEU A 18 -74.65 75.57 -16.31
C LEU A 18 -73.16 75.85 -16.44
N ALA A 19 -72.35 74.81 -16.24
CA ALA A 19 -70.98 74.78 -16.68
C ALA A 19 -71.01 75.13 -18.17
N GLN A 20 -70.62 76.37 -18.50
CA GLN A 20 -70.33 76.73 -19.87
C GLN A 20 -69.15 75.86 -20.32
N SER A 21 -69.23 75.43 -21.57
CA SER A 21 -68.18 74.69 -22.24
C SER A 21 -66.85 75.47 -22.11
N GLY A 22 -65.78 74.80 -21.63
CA GLY A 22 -64.44 75.38 -21.48
C GLY A 22 -64.10 76.05 -20.15
N ALA A 23 -64.90 75.86 -19.08
CA ALA A 23 -64.63 76.48 -17.77
C ALA A 23 -63.36 75.91 -17.08
N SER A 24 -62.41 76.80 -16.76
CA SER A 24 -61.19 76.50 -15.99
C SER A 24 -61.23 77.18 -14.61
N PHE A 25 -61.03 76.42 -13.56
CA PHE A 25 -60.73 76.93 -12.22
C PHE A 25 -59.23 77.18 -12.12
N VAL A 26 -58.82 78.44 -11.93
CA VAL A 26 -57.43 78.87 -11.85
C VAL A 26 -57.05 79.30 -10.43
N ASN A 27 -55.78 79.15 -10.05
CA ASN A 27 -55.27 79.69 -8.79
C ASN A 27 -55.05 81.22 -8.88
N SER A 28 -54.68 81.85 -7.77
CA SER A 28 -54.36 83.30 -7.71
C SER A 28 -53.18 83.73 -8.59
N SER A 29 -52.40 82.77 -9.09
CA SER A 29 -51.25 82.97 -9.99
C SER A 29 -51.62 82.78 -11.48
N GLY A 30 -52.85 82.33 -11.77
CA GLY A 30 -53.35 82.10 -13.14
C GLY A 30 -53.20 80.67 -13.66
N ASP A 31 -52.68 79.73 -12.86
CA ASP A 31 -52.52 78.33 -13.28
C ASP A 31 -53.85 77.58 -13.21
N THR A 32 -54.19 76.81 -14.25
CA THR A 32 -55.38 75.96 -14.29
C THR A 32 -55.25 74.80 -13.29
N LEU A 33 -56.05 74.85 -12.23
CA LEU A 33 -56.15 73.79 -11.22
C LEU A 33 -57.12 72.68 -11.63
N MET A 34 -58.22 73.05 -12.29
CA MET A 34 -59.21 72.11 -12.83
C MET A 34 -59.84 72.66 -14.11
N GLN A 35 -59.99 71.83 -15.14
CA GLN A 35 -60.64 72.18 -16.39
C GLN A 35 -61.74 71.19 -16.72
N VAL A 36 -62.94 71.69 -17.02
CA VAL A 36 -64.03 70.88 -17.58
C VAL A 36 -64.11 71.16 -19.08
N ARG A 37 -63.93 70.12 -19.89
CA ARG A 37 -63.92 70.21 -21.35
C ARG A 37 -65.29 69.93 -21.95
N ASP A 38 -65.50 70.45 -23.15
CA ASP A 38 -66.75 70.38 -23.91
C ASP A 38 -67.16 68.95 -24.29
N ASP A 39 -66.20 68.02 -24.26
CA ASP A 39 -66.39 66.60 -24.49
C ASP A 39 -66.69 65.81 -23.20
N GLY A 40 -66.96 66.50 -22.08
CA GLY A 40 -67.38 65.90 -20.81
C GLY A 40 -66.23 65.47 -19.90
N ARG A 41 -64.97 65.73 -20.29
CA ARG A 41 -63.80 65.39 -19.47
C ARG A 41 -63.50 66.44 -18.41
N VAL A 42 -63.06 65.98 -17.24
CA VAL A 42 -62.59 66.79 -16.12
C VAL A 42 -61.11 66.52 -15.93
N ILE A 43 -60.30 67.58 -15.92
CA ILE A 43 -58.86 67.48 -15.71
C ILE A 43 -58.53 68.26 -14.44
N ILE A 44 -57.70 67.71 -13.57
CA ILE A 44 -57.24 68.37 -12.33
C ILE A 44 -55.72 68.30 -12.30
N GLY A 45 -55.04 69.45 -12.30
CA GLY A 45 -53.58 69.58 -12.16
C GLY A 45 -52.71 69.27 -13.39
N ALA A 46 -53.25 68.67 -14.46
CA ALA A 46 -52.47 68.33 -15.68
C ALA A 46 -52.42 69.48 -16.71
N ALA A 47 -51.26 69.69 -17.34
CA ALA A 47 -51.13 70.63 -18.48
C ALA A 47 -51.66 70.03 -19.81
N LEU A 48 -51.72 68.69 -19.92
CA LEU A 48 -52.21 67.97 -21.11
C LEU A 48 -53.13 66.82 -20.67
N ALA A 49 -54.39 66.89 -21.07
CA ALA A 49 -55.41 65.89 -20.76
C ALA A 49 -55.18 64.57 -21.52
N ASN A 50 -55.28 63.45 -20.81
CA ASN A 50 -55.37 62.13 -21.44
C ASN A 50 -56.65 62.03 -22.30
N GLY A 51 -56.49 61.64 -23.57
CA GLY A 51 -57.59 61.49 -24.54
C GLY A 51 -58.67 60.50 -24.13
N ASN A 52 -58.32 59.52 -23.29
CA ASN A 52 -59.16 58.38 -22.96
C ASN A 52 -59.76 58.43 -21.55
N ALA A 53 -59.51 59.48 -20.76
CA ALA A 53 -60.01 59.60 -19.39
C ALA A 53 -61.10 60.67 -19.28
N VAL A 54 -62.24 60.32 -18.69
CA VAL A 54 -63.31 61.28 -18.35
C VAL A 54 -62.94 62.11 -17.10
N LEU A 55 -62.13 61.57 -16.20
CA LEU A 55 -61.51 62.30 -15.10
C LEU A 55 -60.02 62.00 -15.10
N ASP A 56 -59.20 63.03 -15.34
CA ASP A 56 -57.74 62.96 -15.35
C ASP A 56 -57.20 63.82 -14.20
N ILE A 57 -56.50 63.21 -13.26
CA ILE A 57 -55.94 63.91 -12.09
C ILE A 57 -54.43 63.70 -12.10
N ASP A 58 -53.70 64.74 -12.48
CA ASP A 58 -52.24 64.75 -12.54
C ASP A 58 -51.72 65.65 -11.42
N ALA A 59 -51.04 65.04 -10.45
CA ALA A 59 -50.43 65.80 -9.37
C ALA A 59 -49.08 66.32 -9.84
N VAL A 60 -48.94 67.65 -9.94
CA VAL A 60 -47.69 68.34 -10.35
C VAL A 60 -46.45 67.88 -9.56
N ASN A 61 -46.66 67.36 -8.34
CA ASN A 61 -45.67 66.63 -7.56
C ASN A 61 -46.16 65.19 -7.38
N ASN A 62 -45.31 64.19 -7.66
CA ASN A 62 -45.61 62.74 -7.56
C ASN A 62 -45.85 62.23 -6.11
N ASP A 63 -46.28 63.09 -5.19
CA ASP A 63 -46.47 62.82 -3.75
C ASP A 63 -47.93 62.94 -3.28
N LYS A 64 -48.89 63.04 -4.20
CA LYS A 64 -50.34 63.10 -3.92
C LYS A 64 -51.07 61.92 -4.57
N GLY A 65 -52.16 61.49 -3.95
CA GLY A 65 -53.05 60.45 -4.48
C GLY A 65 -54.52 60.82 -4.31
N ILE A 66 -55.42 60.01 -4.86
CA ILE A 66 -56.87 60.19 -4.73
C ILE A 66 -57.36 59.37 -3.54
N LEU A 67 -58.05 60.01 -2.59
CA LEU A 67 -58.78 59.31 -1.54
C LEU A 67 -60.16 58.89 -2.07
N ILE A 68 -60.31 57.59 -2.32
CA ILE A 68 -61.57 56.97 -2.72
C ILE A 68 -62.47 56.78 -1.48
N PRO A 69 -63.82 56.81 -1.61
CA PRO A 69 -64.73 56.62 -0.48
C PRO A 69 -64.39 55.39 0.36
N ARG A 70 -64.29 55.61 1.67
CA ARG A 70 -63.92 54.60 2.66
C ARG A 70 -65.16 54.11 3.39
N LEU A 71 -65.40 52.81 3.32
CA LEU A 71 -66.58 52.15 3.88
C LEU A 71 -66.12 50.95 4.71
N SER A 72 -66.80 50.63 5.80
CA SER A 72 -66.67 49.29 6.40
C SER A 72 -67.29 48.22 5.49
N THR A 73 -66.93 46.94 5.66
CA THR A 73 -67.57 45.85 4.90
C THR A 73 -69.09 45.88 5.05
N ALA A 74 -69.60 46.17 6.26
CA ALA A 74 -71.04 46.31 6.49
C ALA A 74 -71.65 47.46 5.69
N GLN A 75 -70.98 48.61 5.60
CA GLN A 75 -71.46 49.76 4.82
C GLN A 75 -71.42 49.49 3.32
N ARG A 76 -70.35 48.86 2.79
CA ARG A 76 -70.24 48.47 1.38
C ARG A 76 -71.31 47.45 1.00
N SER A 77 -71.49 46.40 1.80
CA SER A 77 -72.52 45.37 1.57
C SER A 77 -73.95 45.89 1.72
N ALA A 78 -74.16 46.96 2.49
CA ALA A 78 -75.47 47.60 2.67
C ALA A 78 -75.82 48.64 1.59
N MET A 79 -74.93 48.90 0.62
CA MET A 79 -75.23 49.80 -0.51
C MET A 79 -76.35 49.20 -1.37
N SER A 80 -77.57 49.67 -1.14
CA SER A 80 -78.76 49.26 -1.90
C SER A 80 -78.94 50.10 -3.15
N GLY A 81 -79.41 49.49 -4.24
CA GLY A 81 -79.78 50.19 -5.48
C GLY A 81 -78.71 50.22 -6.56
N LEU A 82 -77.60 49.50 -6.39
CA LEU A 82 -76.59 49.33 -7.43
C LEU A 82 -77.10 48.43 -8.56
N ALA A 83 -76.95 48.88 -9.81
CA ALA A 83 -77.35 48.19 -11.02
C ALA A 83 -76.14 47.84 -11.89
N ALA A 84 -76.38 47.16 -13.02
CA ALA A 84 -75.34 46.87 -14.00
C ALA A 84 -74.66 48.13 -14.55
N THR A 85 -75.37 49.26 -14.56
CA THR A 85 -74.87 50.56 -15.02
C THR A 85 -73.85 51.21 -14.09
N ASP A 86 -73.71 50.72 -12.84
CA ASP A 86 -72.75 51.24 -11.87
C ASP A 86 -71.41 50.48 -11.91
N GLU A 87 -71.18 49.66 -12.94
CA GLU A 87 -69.93 48.93 -13.16
C GLU A 87 -68.71 49.89 -13.16
N GLY A 88 -67.70 49.54 -12.36
CA GLY A 88 -66.50 50.36 -12.17
C GLY A 88 -66.53 51.27 -10.94
N LEU A 89 -67.63 51.32 -10.18
CA LEU A 89 -67.66 52.03 -8.90
C LEU A 89 -66.61 51.48 -7.94
N LEU A 90 -65.62 52.30 -7.59
CA LEU A 90 -64.49 51.93 -6.72
C LEU A 90 -64.69 52.48 -5.30
N VAL A 91 -64.46 51.63 -4.29
CA VAL A 91 -64.46 51.98 -2.85
C VAL A 91 -63.23 51.36 -2.17
N TYR A 92 -62.82 51.93 -1.05
CA TYR A 92 -61.85 51.30 -0.15
C TYR A 92 -62.60 50.74 1.06
N ASP A 93 -62.52 49.42 1.27
CA ASP A 93 -63.16 48.76 2.39
C ASP A 93 -62.19 48.78 3.59
N GLU A 94 -62.50 49.59 4.60
CA GLU A 94 -61.64 49.77 5.79
C GLU A 94 -61.60 48.54 6.70
N THR A 95 -62.58 47.63 6.58
CA THR A 95 -62.61 46.40 7.39
C THR A 95 -61.73 45.31 6.78
N SER A 96 -61.72 45.18 5.45
CA SER A 96 -60.80 44.26 4.74
C SER A 96 -59.45 44.88 4.40
N GLY A 97 -59.33 46.21 4.48
CA GLY A 97 -58.10 46.95 4.20
C GLY A 97 -57.74 47.00 2.71
N SER A 98 -58.71 46.84 1.80
CA SER A 98 -58.47 46.67 0.36
C SER A 98 -59.43 47.49 -0.50
N PHE A 99 -59.04 47.67 -1.77
CA PHE A 99 -59.91 48.30 -2.77
C PHE A 99 -60.89 47.29 -3.35
N TRP A 100 -62.15 47.70 -3.48
CA TRP A 100 -63.24 46.93 -4.07
C TRP A 100 -63.92 47.72 -5.17
N PHE A 101 -64.30 47.06 -6.26
CA PHE A 101 -65.08 47.65 -7.34
C PHE A 101 -66.37 46.88 -7.60
N TRP A 102 -67.42 47.57 -8.04
CA TRP A 102 -68.66 46.92 -8.48
C TRP A 102 -68.52 46.44 -9.93
N SER A 103 -68.83 45.17 -10.21
CA SER A 103 -68.75 44.60 -11.57
C SER A 103 -70.12 44.52 -12.27
N GLY A 104 -71.07 45.35 -11.87
CA GLY A 104 -72.43 45.36 -12.43
C GLY A 104 -73.41 44.36 -11.80
N GLY A 105 -72.97 43.46 -10.93
CA GLY A 105 -73.85 42.53 -10.20
C GLY A 105 -73.35 42.08 -8.83
N GLN A 106 -72.08 42.34 -8.53
CA GLN A 106 -71.45 42.03 -7.26
C GLN A 106 -70.24 42.92 -7.03
N TRP A 107 -69.84 43.04 -5.78
CA TRP A 107 -68.58 43.68 -5.42
C TRP A 107 -67.43 42.69 -5.59
N ASN A 108 -66.40 43.09 -6.33
CA ASN A 108 -65.15 42.35 -6.49
C ASN A 108 -63.99 43.10 -5.85
N GLU A 109 -63.09 42.37 -5.21
CA GLU A 109 -61.87 42.92 -4.64
C GLU A 109 -60.84 43.13 -5.76
N LEU A 110 -60.23 44.33 -5.85
CA LEU A 110 -59.29 44.68 -6.93
C LEU A 110 -57.87 44.14 -6.67
N ALA A 111 -57.50 44.03 -5.40
CA ALA A 111 -56.40 43.26 -4.86
C ALA A 111 -56.44 43.44 -3.35
N SER A 112 -56.54 42.35 -2.59
CA SER A 112 -56.20 42.38 -1.17
C SER A 112 -54.74 42.82 -1.05
N ALA A 113 -54.40 43.60 -0.03
CA ALA A 113 -53.01 43.86 0.35
C ALA A 113 -52.23 42.56 0.72
N GLY A 114 -52.88 41.39 0.64
CA GLY A 114 -52.27 40.07 0.52
C GLY A 114 -53.05 39.21 -0.47
N GLY A 115 -52.70 39.30 -1.76
CA GLY A 115 -53.02 38.37 -2.86
C GLY A 115 -54.41 37.73 -2.88
N GLY A 116 -55.29 38.16 -3.80
CA GLY A 116 -56.48 37.39 -4.17
C GLY A 116 -56.11 35.96 -4.61
N ASN A 117 -57.09 35.05 -4.56
CA ASN A 117 -56.99 33.59 -4.78
C ASN A 117 -56.24 33.10 -6.05
N ASN A 118 -55.68 33.99 -6.87
CA ASN A 118 -54.92 33.69 -8.09
C ASN A 118 -53.41 33.95 -7.97
N SER A 119 -52.88 34.29 -6.79
CA SER A 119 -51.43 34.48 -6.55
C SER A 119 -50.87 33.47 -5.55
N TRP A 120 -49.63 33.03 -5.77
CA TRP A 120 -48.90 32.19 -4.80
C TRP A 120 -48.06 33.07 -3.87
N GLY A 121 -48.33 33.05 -2.58
CA GLY A 121 -47.61 33.84 -1.59
C GLY A 121 -46.18 33.35 -1.38
N LEU A 122 -45.25 34.27 -1.11
CA LEU A 122 -43.85 33.95 -0.76
C LEU A 122 -43.72 33.16 0.55
N THR A 123 -44.71 33.28 1.43
CA THR A 123 -44.84 32.53 2.69
C THR A 123 -45.76 31.31 2.57
N GLY A 124 -46.23 31.00 1.36
CA GLY A 124 -47.23 29.95 1.10
C GLY A 124 -48.68 30.43 1.25
N ASN A 125 -49.60 29.61 0.73
CA ASN A 125 -51.05 29.84 0.77
C ASN A 125 -51.70 28.83 1.73
N ALA A 126 -52.66 29.27 2.55
CA ALA A 126 -53.50 28.39 3.37
C ALA A 126 -54.78 28.00 2.61
N GLY A 127 -55.34 26.80 2.86
CA GLY A 127 -56.64 26.38 2.32
C GLY A 127 -56.65 25.98 0.83
N THR A 128 -55.51 25.56 0.28
CA THR A 128 -55.39 25.14 -1.14
C THR A 128 -56.15 23.85 -1.45
N ASP A 129 -56.87 23.82 -2.57
CA ASP A 129 -57.45 22.62 -3.18
C ASP A 129 -56.55 22.16 -4.35
N THR A 130 -56.08 20.92 -4.32
CA THR A 130 -55.15 20.37 -5.33
C THR A 130 -55.73 20.27 -6.75
N THR A 131 -57.05 20.39 -6.90
CA THR A 131 -57.73 20.37 -8.21
C THR A 131 -57.83 21.75 -8.86
N THR A 132 -57.89 22.82 -8.06
CA THR A 132 -58.07 24.20 -8.53
C THR A 132 -56.87 25.11 -8.25
N ASN A 133 -56.01 24.78 -7.29
CA ASN A 133 -54.85 25.58 -6.87
C ASN A 133 -53.56 24.79 -7.09
N PHE A 134 -52.71 25.27 -7.99
CA PHE A 134 -51.39 24.70 -8.24
C PHE A 134 -50.41 25.77 -8.70
N ILE A 135 -49.11 25.51 -8.49
CA ILE A 135 -48.03 26.24 -9.15
C ILE A 135 -47.67 25.43 -10.40
N GLY A 136 -47.90 25.98 -11.58
CA GLY A 136 -47.71 25.24 -12.83
C GLY A 136 -48.09 25.99 -14.08
N THR A 137 -47.91 25.30 -15.19
CA THR A 137 -48.40 25.67 -16.52
C THR A 137 -49.62 24.80 -16.86
N THR A 138 -50.57 25.35 -17.62
CA THR A 138 -51.75 24.62 -18.11
C THR A 138 -51.57 24.10 -19.55
N ASP A 139 -50.48 24.48 -20.19
CA ASP A 139 -50.04 24.04 -21.51
C ASP A 139 -48.80 23.14 -21.41
N ASN A 140 -48.33 22.60 -22.53
CA ASN A 140 -47.16 21.71 -22.57
C ASN A 140 -45.84 22.49 -22.50
N MET A 141 -45.77 23.52 -21.64
CA MET A 141 -44.57 24.34 -21.44
C MET A 141 -43.86 23.96 -20.13
N PRO A 142 -42.51 23.94 -20.11
CA PRO A 142 -41.74 23.68 -18.90
C PRO A 142 -41.94 24.74 -17.81
N LEU A 143 -41.94 24.31 -16.54
CA LEU A 143 -41.88 25.19 -15.37
C LEU A 143 -40.45 25.22 -14.81
N ASP A 144 -39.81 26.40 -14.81
CA ASP A 144 -38.48 26.63 -14.24
C ASP A 144 -38.59 27.28 -12.85
N PHE A 145 -37.95 26.70 -11.85
CA PHE A 145 -37.62 27.35 -10.57
C PHE A 145 -36.20 27.92 -10.64
N ARG A 146 -36.05 29.21 -10.34
CA ARG A 146 -34.77 29.93 -10.47
C ARG A 146 -34.26 30.48 -9.14
N VAL A 147 -32.95 30.45 -8.97
CA VAL A 147 -32.21 31.08 -7.85
C VAL A 147 -31.08 31.90 -8.45
N ASN A 148 -30.90 33.16 -8.02
CA ASN A 148 -29.95 34.09 -8.62
C ASN A 148 -30.10 34.21 -10.15
N ASN A 149 -31.35 34.20 -10.63
CA ASN A 149 -31.70 34.20 -12.06
C ASN A 149 -31.13 33.01 -12.87
N LEU A 150 -30.71 31.92 -12.22
CA LEU A 150 -30.27 30.68 -12.84
C LEU A 150 -31.30 29.57 -12.57
N ARG A 151 -31.55 28.71 -13.57
CA ARG A 151 -32.41 27.53 -13.44
C ARG A 151 -31.82 26.56 -12.42
N ALA A 152 -32.55 26.34 -11.33
CA ALA A 152 -32.19 25.41 -10.26
C ALA A 152 -32.96 24.08 -10.39
N LEU A 153 -34.20 24.15 -10.85
CA LEU A 153 -35.05 22.99 -11.13
C LEU A 153 -35.95 23.29 -12.33
N ARG A 154 -36.14 22.31 -13.21
CA ARG A 154 -37.11 22.34 -14.30
C ARG A 154 -37.98 21.11 -14.26
N ILE A 155 -39.29 21.33 -14.29
CA ILE A 155 -40.28 20.29 -14.55
C ILE A 155 -40.63 20.41 -16.03
N GLU A 156 -40.22 19.41 -16.80
CA GLU A 156 -40.40 19.40 -18.25
C GLU A 156 -41.54 18.44 -18.61
N PRO A 157 -42.68 18.93 -19.09
CA PRO A 157 -43.80 18.08 -19.42
C PRO A 157 -43.51 17.25 -20.68
N THR A 158 -44.15 16.09 -20.77
CA THR A 158 -44.15 15.24 -21.95
C THR A 158 -45.58 14.71 -22.18
N ASN A 159 -45.79 13.98 -23.27
CA ASN A 159 -47.09 13.38 -23.57
C ASN A 159 -47.49 12.24 -22.62
N THR A 160 -46.58 11.75 -21.77
CA THR A 160 -46.82 10.60 -20.88
C THR A 160 -46.61 10.95 -19.42
N THR A 161 -45.41 11.40 -19.05
CA THR A 161 -45.05 11.78 -17.68
C THR A 161 -43.89 12.79 -17.69
N PRO A 162 -43.90 13.81 -16.82
CA PRO A 162 -42.88 14.85 -16.84
C PRO A 162 -41.49 14.32 -16.48
N ASN A 163 -40.47 15.01 -16.96
CA ASN A 163 -39.09 14.85 -16.51
C ASN A 163 -38.77 15.88 -15.42
N LEU A 164 -37.84 15.53 -14.53
CA LEU A 164 -37.32 16.41 -13.49
C LEU A 164 -35.83 16.71 -13.73
N ILE A 165 -35.45 17.98 -13.88
CA ILE A 165 -34.07 18.41 -14.19
C ILE A 165 -33.60 19.42 -13.14
N GLY A 166 -32.86 18.95 -12.15
CA GLY A 166 -32.25 19.75 -11.08
C GLY A 166 -30.77 20.06 -11.31
N GLY A 167 -30.26 21.05 -10.58
CA GLY A 167 -28.84 21.39 -10.54
C GLY A 167 -28.40 22.40 -11.60
N TYR A 168 -27.22 22.20 -12.17
CA TYR A 168 -26.66 23.08 -13.20
C TYR A 168 -27.60 23.19 -14.41
N ALA A 169 -27.84 24.43 -14.86
CA ALA A 169 -28.76 24.73 -15.96
C ALA A 169 -28.38 24.08 -17.30
N GLY A 170 -27.14 23.58 -17.44
CA GLY A 170 -26.71 22.81 -18.60
C GLY A 170 -26.97 21.31 -18.52
N ASN A 171 -27.51 20.77 -17.42
CA ASN A 171 -27.94 19.37 -17.38
C ASN A 171 -29.01 19.12 -18.46
N THR A 172 -28.91 17.98 -19.15
CA THR A 172 -29.71 17.68 -20.35
C THR A 172 -30.49 16.39 -20.20
N ILE A 173 -31.76 16.43 -20.58
CA ILE A 173 -32.54 15.26 -20.94
C ILE A 173 -32.90 15.44 -22.40
N THR A 174 -32.49 14.51 -23.27
CA THR A 174 -32.60 14.68 -24.73
C THR A 174 -33.45 13.59 -25.38
N GLY A 175 -34.12 13.92 -26.48
CA GLY A 175 -34.96 12.99 -27.25
C GLY A 175 -36.39 12.88 -26.72
N THR A 176 -37.07 11.78 -27.08
CA THR A 176 -38.45 11.47 -26.66
C THR A 176 -38.50 10.85 -25.25
N VAL A 177 -37.70 11.38 -24.32
CA VAL A 177 -37.54 10.84 -22.96
C VAL A 177 -38.64 11.36 -22.05
N TYR A 178 -39.18 10.48 -21.22
CA TYR A 178 -40.22 10.78 -20.23
C TYR A 178 -39.95 10.05 -18.91
N GLY A 179 -40.40 10.64 -17.80
CA GLY A 179 -40.25 10.06 -16.47
C GLY A 179 -38.81 9.98 -15.98
N ALA A 180 -37.88 10.68 -16.62
CA ALA A 180 -36.48 10.71 -16.23
C ALA A 180 -36.22 11.76 -15.13
N THR A 181 -35.23 11.49 -14.28
CA THR A 181 -34.89 12.37 -13.15
C THR A 181 -33.40 12.64 -13.09
N ILE A 182 -33.02 13.91 -13.19
CA ILE A 182 -31.73 14.43 -12.71
C ILE A 182 -32.02 15.20 -11.44
N SER A 183 -31.62 14.71 -10.27
CA SER A 183 -31.97 15.38 -9.00
C SER A 183 -31.09 16.61 -8.71
N GLY A 184 -29.91 16.72 -9.32
CA GLY A 184 -28.99 17.82 -9.06
C GLY A 184 -27.61 17.65 -9.73
N GLY A 185 -26.64 18.43 -9.26
CA GLY A 185 -25.25 18.37 -9.73
C GLY A 185 -25.04 18.98 -11.12
N GLY A 186 -23.93 18.63 -11.75
CA GLY A 186 -23.47 19.19 -13.01
C GLY A 186 -22.68 20.49 -12.84
N ALA A 187 -21.90 20.83 -13.86
CA ALA A 187 -21.20 22.12 -13.99
C ALA A 187 -20.97 22.44 -15.47
N ALA A 188 -20.50 23.66 -15.75
CA ALA A 188 -20.10 24.05 -17.10
C ALA A 188 -19.04 23.08 -17.66
N GLY A 189 -19.31 22.44 -18.80
CA GLY A 189 -18.45 21.42 -19.40
C GLY A 189 -18.48 20.05 -18.71
N SER A 190 -19.28 19.86 -17.66
CA SER A 190 -19.38 18.61 -16.89
C SER A 190 -20.83 18.35 -16.48
N ILE A 191 -21.69 18.22 -17.50
CA ILE A 191 -23.14 18.09 -17.33
C ILE A 191 -23.54 16.65 -17.02
N ASN A 192 -24.66 16.46 -16.33
CA ASN A 192 -25.33 15.17 -16.27
C ASN A 192 -26.29 15.05 -17.46
N SER A 193 -26.37 13.86 -18.07
CA SER A 193 -27.16 13.63 -19.27
C SER A 193 -28.00 12.35 -19.20
N ILE A 194 -29.27 12.44 -19.56
CA ILE A 194 -30.17 11.29 -19.72
C ILE A 194 -30.73 11.27 -21.14
N SER A 195 -30.75 10.08 -21.76
CA SER A 195 -31.31 9.89 -23.12
C SER A 195 -32.29 8.72 -23.24
N ALA A 196 -32.73 8.12 -22.13
CA ALA A 196 -33.72 7.04 -22.12
C ALA A 196 -34.81 7.24 -21.06
N PRO A 197 -36.04 6.73 -21.29
CA PRO A 197 -37.15 6.85 -20.34
C PRO A 197 -36.85 6.23 -18.97
N PHE A 198 -37.45 6.80 -17.93
CA PHE A 198 -37.36 6.32 -16.54
C PHE A 198 -35.96 6.24 -15.93
N ALA A 199 -34.92 6.71 -16.63
CA ALA A 199 -33.57 6.72 -16.10
C ALA A 199 -33.40 7.79 -15.02
N THR A 200 -32.51 7.53 -14.06
CA THR A 200 -32.27 8.40 -12.90
C THR A 200 -30.79 8.69 -12.71
N ILE A 201 -30.45 9.96 -12.53
CA ILE A 201 -29.15 10.43 -12.05
C ILE A 201 -29.40 11.24 -10.78
N SER A 202 -28.94 10.76 -9.62
CA SER A 202 -29.18 11.46 -8.35
C SER A 202 -28.29 12.69 -8.16
N GLY A 203 -27.18 12.83 -8.90
CA GLY A 203 -26.30 14.00 -8.82
C GLY A 203 -24.93 13.78 -9.45
N GLY A 204 -23.90 14.43 -8.90
CA GLY A 204 -22.53 14.36 -9.42
C GLY A 204 -22.32 15.19 -10.68
N PHE A 205 -21.28 14.91 -11.47
CA PHE A 205 -20.98 15.62 -12.72
C PHE A 205 -20.45 14.67 -13.81
N THR A 206 -20.76 14.96 -15.07
CA THR A 206 -20.40 14.12 -16.23
C THR A 206 -21.03 12.72 -16.21
N ASN A 207 -22.12 12.51 -15.47
CA ASN A 207 -22.79 11.20 -15.43
C ASN A 207 -23.74 11.05 -16.63
N SER A 208 -23.84 9.83 -17.16
CA SER A 208 -24.68 9.48 -18.32
C SER A 208 -25.56 8.28 -18.01
N ALA A 209 -26.87 8.39 -18.27
CA ALA A 209 -27.82 7.30 -18.14
C ALA A 209 -28.63 7.18 -19.44
N THR A 210 -28.30 6.17 -20.26
CA THR A 210 -28.86 6.03 -21.62
C THR A 210 -29.67 4.74 -21.79
N GLY A 211 -29.77 3.91 -20.74
CA GLY A 211 -30.62 2.72 -20.72
C GLY A 211 -31.98 3.01 -20.10
N SER A 212 -33.05 2.39 -20.62
CA SER A 212 -34.40 2.55 -20.04
C SER A 212 -34.42 2.05 -18.59
N GLY A 213 -34.87 2.90 -17.66
CA GLY A 213 -34.89 2.60 -16.22
C GLY A 213 -33.49 2.44 -15.59
N SER A 214 -32.41 2.91 -16.24
CA SER A 214 -31.07 2.82 -15.67
C SER A 214 -30.85 3.85 -14.56
N THR A 215 -29.95 3.56 -13.62
CA THR A 215 -29.70 4.40 -12.46
C THR A 215 -28.21 4.70 -12.29
N VAL A 216 -27.87 5.97 -12.07
CA VAL A 216 -26.57 6.42 -11.59
C VAL A 216 -26.77 7.16 -10.26
N GLY A 217 -26.27 6.60 -9.16
CA GLY A 217 -26.44 7.20 -7.83
C GLY A 217 -25.65 8.50 -7.62
N GLY A 218 -24.69 8.82 -8.48
CA GLY A 218 -23.92 10.06 -8.47
C GLY A 218 -22.47 9.86 -8.90
N GLY A 219 -21.55 10.66 -8.36
CA GLY A 219 -20.11 10.55 -8.64
C GLY A 219 -19.65 11.31 -9.88
N TYR A 220 -18.55 10.87 -10.48
CA TYR A 220 -17.93 11.53 -11.63
C TYR A 220 -17.82 10.58 -12.83
N SER A 221 -18.29 11.00 -14.00
CA SER A 221 -18.07 10.29 -15.27
C SER A 221 -18.62 8.85 -15.32
N ASN A 222 -19.68 8.55 -14.57
CA ASN A 222 -20.28 7.22 -14.56
C ASN A 222 -21.28 7.05 -15.71
N SER A 223 -21.40 5.84 -16.27
CA SER A 223 -22.23 5.52 -17.43
C SER A 223 -23.11 4.30 -17.18
N ALA A 224 -24.43 4.45 -17.26
CA ALA A 224 -25.39 3.35 -17.18
C ALA A 224 -26.18 3.26 -18.49
N THR A 225 -25.69 2.46 -19.45
CA THR A 225 -26.23 2.42 -20.83
C THR A 225 -27.18 1.26 -21.09
N GLY A 226 -27.09 0.18 -20.31
CA GLY A 226 -27.99 -0.97 -20.43
C GLY A 226 -29.37 -0.70 -19.81
N GLY A 227 -30.42 -1.32 -20.35
CA GLY A 227 -31.75 -1.25 -19.73
C GLY A 227 -31.72 -1.81 -18.30
N SER A 228 -32.28 -1.09 -17.34
CA SER A 228 -32.23 -1.43 -15.90
C SER A 228 -30.81 -1.55 -15.32
N ALA A 229 -29.79 -1.04 -16.00
CA ALA A 229 -28.42 -1.04 -15.49
C ALA A 229 -28.27 -0.08 -14.29
N THR A 230 -27.40 -0.43 -13.34
CA THR A 230 -27.20 0.37 -12.12
C THR A 230 -25.71 0.65 -11.89
N VAL A 231 -25.37 1.92 -11.71
CA VAL A 231 -24.09 2.35 -11.15
C VAL A 231 -24.36 3.06 -9.83
N GLY A 232 -23.90 2.50 -8.70
CA GLY A 232 -24.14 3.08 -7.37
C GLY A 232 -23.45 4.44 -7.19
N GLY A 233 -22.30 4.67 -7.82
CA GLY A 233 -21.54 5.92 -7.79
C GLY A 233 -20.07 5.71 -8.19
N GLY A 234 -19.16 6.50 -7.61
CA GLY A 234 -17.72 6.39 -7.86
C GLY A 234 -17.22 7.21 -9.05
N THR A 235 -16.14 6.76 -9.69
CA THR A 235 -15.49 7.48 -10.80
C THR A 235 -15.30 6.59 -12.02
N SER A 236 -15.78 7.05 -13.18
CA SER A 236 -15.55 6.40 -14.47
C SER A 236 -16.03 4.94 -14.55
N ASN A 237 -17.11 4.61 -13.84
CA ASN A 237 -17.70 3.26 -13.86
C ASN A 237 -18.73 3.11 -14.99
N GLY A 238 -18.80 1.93 -15.60
CA GLY A 238 -19.72 1.60 -16.70
C GLY A 238 -20.56 0.36 -16.42
N ALA A 239 -21.89 0.51 -16.38
CA ALA A 239 -22.84 -0.62 -16.43
C ALA A 239 -23.54 -0.60 -17.79
N LEU A 240 -23.06 -1.42 -18.73
CA LEU A 240 -23.26 -1.17 -20.16
C LEU A 240 -24.34 -2.01 -20.83
N ASP A 241 -24.68 -3.17 -20.26
CA ASP A 241 -25.66 -4.12 -20.82
C ASP A 241 -26.87 -4.32 -19.87
N PHE A 242 -27.90 -5.02 -20.33
CA PHE A 242 -29.17 -5.18 -19.64
C PHE A 242 -28.99 -5.73 -18.22
N SER A 243 -29.51 -5.02 -17.22
CA SER A 243 -29.41 -5.32 -15.79
C SER A 243 -27.98 -5.49 -15.26
N ALA A 244 -26.98 -4.93 -15.95
CA ALA A 244 -25.62 -4.88 -15.44
C ALA A 244 -25.53 -3.97 -14.19
N THR A 245 -24.72 -4.36 -13.21
CA THR A 245 -24.58 -3.61 -11.95
C THR A 245 -23.11 -3.31 -11.65
N VAL A 246 -22.81 -2.05 -11.34
CA VAL A 246 -21.56 -1.64 -10.71
C VAL A 246 -21.87 -0.95 -9.38
N GLY A 247 -21.45 -1.53 -8.26
CA GLY A 247 -21.73 -0.96 -6.93
C GLY A 247 -21.04 0.39 -6.70
N GLY A 248 -19.85 0.59 -7.27
CA GLY A 248 -19.08 1.84 -7.18
C GLY A 248 -17.61 1.63 -7.55
N GLY A 249 -16.70 2.39 -6.95
CA GLY A 249 -15.25 2.27 -7.18
C GLY A 249 -14.72 3.16 -8.31
N ILE A 250 -13.61 2.77 -8.92
CA ILE A 250 -12.92 3.51 -9.98
C ILE A 250 -12.78 2.60 -11.21
N THR A 251 -13.15 3.11 -12.39
CA THR A 251 -12.91 2.47 -13.70
C THR A 251 -13.44 1.03 -13.84
N ASN A 252 -14.48 0.66 -13.09
CA ASN A 252 -15.10 -0.66 -13.18
C ASN A 252 -16.08 -0.75 -14.35
N SER A 253 -16.15 -1.89 -15.03
CA SER A 253 -16.95 -2.09 -16.22
C SER A 253 -17.73 -3.42 -16.18
N ALA A 254 -19.05 -3.35 -16.09
CA ALA A 254 -19.96 -4.46 -16.21
C ALA A 254 -20.62 -4.42 -17.62
N THR A 255 -20.11 -5.23 -18.56
CA THR A 255 -20.53 -5.19 -19.97
C THR A 255 -21.33 -6.41 -20.41
N GLY A 256 -21.46 -7.43 -19.56
CA GLY A 256 -22.33 -8.57 -19.83
C GLY A 256 -23.74 -8.36 -19.27
N ARG A 257 -24.75 -8.97 -19.91
CA ARG A 257 -26.11 -9.02 -19.38
C ARG A 257 -26.15 -9.64 -17.98
N ILE A 258 -26.80 -8.96 -17.02
CA ILE A 258 -26.92 -9.38 -15.61
C ILE A 258 -25.52 -9.50 -14.92
N SER A 259 -24.47 -8.94 -15.52
CA SER A 259 -23.14 -8.96 -14.90
C SER A 259 -23.08 -8.03 -13.68
N THR A 260 -22.23 -8.37 -12.71
CA THR A 260 -22.09 -7.59 -11.48
C THR A 260 -20.62 -7.32 -11.18
N VAL A 261 -20.28 -6.05 -10.97
CA VAL A 261 -19.04 -5.63 -10.31
C VAL A 261 -19.39 -4.97 -8.98
N GLY A 262 -19.03 -5.58 -7.85
CA GLY A 262 -19.36 -5.02 -6.53
C GLY A 262 -18.68 -3.69 -6.24
N GLY A 263 -17.45 -3.49 -6.74
CA GLY A 263 -16.67 -2.25 -6.60
C GLY A 263 -15.20 -2.48 -6.92
N GLY A 264 -14.30 -1.69 -6.29
CA GLY A 264 -12.85 -1.81 -6.48
C GLY A 264 -12.30 -0.91 -7.58
N GLU A 265 -11.19 -1.31 -8.21
CA GLU A 265 -10.49 -0.54 -9.24
C GLU A 265 -10.28 -1.35 -10.53
N SER A 266 -10.71 -0.82 -11.68
CA SER A 266 -10.43 -1.42 -13.00
C SER A 266 -10.89 -2.88 -13.16
N ASN A 267 -12.00 -3.27 -12.52
CA ASN A 267 -12.56 -4.62 -12.67
C ASN A 267 -13.52 -4.71 -13.86
N GLY A 268 -13.50 -5.83 -14.58
CA GLY A 268 -14.35 -6.12 -15.73
C GLY A 268 -15.20 -7.38 -15.53
N ALA A 269 -16.53 -7.26 -15.60
CA ALA A 269 -17.43 -8.40 -15.73
C ALA A 269 -18.07 -8.35 -17.13
N THR A 270 -17.48 -9.07 -18.08
CA THR A 270 -17.74 -8.84 -19.52
C THR A 270 -18.68 -9.83 -20.17
N ALA A 271 -18.85 -11.01 -19.60
CA ALA A 271 -19.80 -12.02 -20.07
C ALA A 271 -21.13 -12.00 -19.30
N SER A 272 -22.15 -12.64 -19.86
CA SER A 272 -23.47 -12.71 -19.22
C SER A 272 -23.40 -13.47 -17.89
N GLU A 273 -24.07 -12.94 -16.87
CA GLU A 273 -24.11 -13.47 -15.49
C GLU A 273 -22.72 -13.53 -14.80
N ALA A 274 -21.69 -12.90 -15.37
CA ALA A 274 -20.37 -12.84 -14.77
C ALA A 274 -20.34 -11.94 -13.53
N THR A 275 -19.59 -12.32 -12.50
CA THR A 275 -19.50 -11.58 -11.24
C THR A 275 -18.05 -11.32 -10.84
N VAL A 276 -17.73 -10.07 -10.53
CA VAL A 276 -16.51 -9.67 -9.82
C VAL A 276 -16.92 -8.96 -8.54
N ALA A 277 -16.75 -9.57 -7.38
CA ALA A 277 -17.20 -8.96 -6.13
C ALA A 277 -16.40 -7.70 -5.75
N GLY A 278 -15.14 -7.57 -6.17
CA GLY A 278 -14.31 -6.39 -5.96
C GLY A 278 -12.83 -6.64 -6.30
N GLY A 279 -11.92 -5.92 -5.63
CA GLY A 279 -10.47 -6.03 -5.86
C GLY A 279 -9.96 -5.07 -6.94
N GLY A 280 -8.85 -5.42 -7.60
CA GLY A 280 -8.22 -4.56 -8.61
C GLY A 280 -7.82 -5.30 -9.88
N ASN A 281 -8.17 -4.78 -11.05
CA ASN A 281 -7.77 -5.35 -12.36
C ASN A 281 -8.22 -6.81 -12.56
N ASN A 282 -9.38 -7.21 -12.03
CA ASN A 282 -9.91 -8.56 -12.25
C ASN A 282 -10.84 -8.58 -13.47
N THR A 283 -10.82 -9.66 -14.26
CA THR A 283 -11.65 -9.83 -15.46
C THR A 283 -12.41 -11.16 -15.43
N ALA A 284 -13.73 -11.11 -15.27
CA ALA A 284 -14.61 -12.26 -15.43
C ALA A 284 -15.26 -12.21 -16.83
N SER A 285 -14.76 -13.03 -17.76
CA SER A 285 -15.14 -13.02 -19.18
C SER A 285 -15.77 -14.32 -19.68
N GLY A 286 -15.92 -15.33 -18.83
CA GLY A 286 -16.70 -16.53 -19.12
C GLY A 286 -18.17 -16.39 -18.73
N PHE A 287 -19.08 -17.06 -19.44
CA PHE A 287 -20.50 -17.10 -19.05
C PHE A 287 -20.63 -17.65 -17.61
N ARG A 288 -21.33 -16.93 -16.71
CA ARG A 288 -21.44 -17.27 -15.28
C ARG A 288 -20.12 -17.38 -14.51
N SER A 289 -19.04 -16.83 -15.05
CA SER A 289 -17.75 -16.83 -14.36
C SER A 289 -17.78 -15.94 -13.10
N THR A 290 -17.04 -16.32 -12.06
CA THR A 290 -17.03 -15.61 -10.78
C THR A 290 -15.62 -15.34 -10.29
N ILE A 291 -15.35 -14.11 -9.88
CA ILE A 291 -14.15 -13.72 -9.15
C ILE A 291 -14.54 -13.09 -7.81
N GLY A 292 -14.16 -13.74 -6.71
CA GLY A 292 -14.47 -13.27 -5.36
C GLY A 292 -13.69 -12.00 -4.95
N GLY A 293 -12.57 -11.69 -5.60
CA GLY A 293 -11.81 -10.47 -5.38
C GLY A 293 -10.33 -10.64 -5.76
N GLY A 294 -9.44 -9.93 -5.07
CA GLY A 294 -8.01 -10.02 -5.31
C GLY A 294 -7.49 -9.10 -6.42
N LYS A 295 -6.36 -9.44 -7.06
CA LYS A 295 -5.74 -8.59 -8.09
C LYS A 295 -5.32 -9.37 -9.35
N TYR A 296 -5.59 -8.82 -10.53
CA TYR A 296 -5.18 -9.39 -11.83
C TYR A 296 -5.74 -10.79 -12.15
N ASN A 297 -6.83 -11.21 -11.51
CA ASN A 297 -7.42 -12.52 -11.75
C ASN A 297 -8.25 -12.52 -13.04
N ILE A 298 -8.21 -13.61 -13.81
CA ILE A 298 -8.92 -13.78 -15.07
C ILE A 298 -9.72 -15.08 -15.04
N ALA A 299 -11.05 -14.99 -15.04
CA ALA A 299 -11.93 -16.15 -15.15
C ALA A 299 -12.61 -16.12 -16.53
N SER A 300 -12.07 -16.87 -17.50
CA SER A 300 -12.54 -16.83 -18.88
C SER A 300 -13.37 -18.04 -19.30
N GLY A 301 -13.26 -19.15 -18.57
CA GLY A 301 -14.09 -20.34 -18.79
C GLY A 301 -15.54 -20.15 -18.37
N GLU A 302 -16.48 -20.80 -19.06
CA GLU A 302 -17.88 -20.84 -18.63
C GLU A 302 -18.00 -21.55 -17.27
N ASN A 303 -18.75 -20.98 -16.32
CA ASN A 303 -18.85 -21.40 -14.92
C ASN A 303 -17.51 -21.40 -14.15
N ALA A 304 -16.44 -20.81 -14.69
CA ALA A 304 -15.15 -20.77 -14.02
C ALA A 304 -15.19 -19.90 -12.76
N THR A 305 -14.49 -20.32 -11.70
CA THR A 305 -14.49 -19.62 -10.41
C THR A 305 -13.08 -19.35 -9.92
N ILE A 306 -12.80 -18.10 -9.55
CA ILE A 306 -11.61 -17.72 -8.80
C ILE A 306 -12.04 -17.14 -7.45
N GLY A 307 -11.69 -17.81 -6.35
CA GLY A 307 -12.06 -17.35 -5.00
C GLY A 307 -11.41 -16.01 -4.63
N GLY A 308 -10.19 -15.77 -5.09
CA GLY A 308 -9.45 -14.52 -4.87
C GLY A 308 -7.95 -14.70 -5.08
N GLY A 309 -7.13 -13.93 -4.34
CA GLY A 309 -5.67 -13.95 -4.50
C GLY A 309 -5.18 -13.07 -5.65
N GLY A 310 -4.02 -13.35 -6.22
CA GLY A 310 -3.45 -12.53 -7.29
C GLY A 310 -1.98 -12.16 -7.09
N GLY A 311 -1.31 -11.73 -8.16
CA GLY A 311 0.13 -11.54 -8.20
C GLY A 311 0.68 -10.53 -7.19
N TYR A 312 1.86 -10.85 -6.64
CA TYR A 312 2.71 -9.93 -5.91
C TYR A 312 3.17 -8.76 -6.80
N PHE A 313 3.52 -7.63 -6.18
CA PHE A 313 4.04 -6.44 -6.86
C PHE A 313 5.15 -6.81 -7.87
N GLY A 314 4.88 -6.65 -9.18
CA GLY A 314 5.87 -6.75 -10.26
C GLY A 314 5.47 -7.58 -11.48
N GLU A 315 4.54 -8.54 -11.38
CA GLU A 315 4.30 -9.48 -12.49
C GLU A 315 3.04 -9.18 -13.34
N ASN A 316 2.15 -8.24 -12.94
CA ASN A 316 0.90 -7.89 -13.65
C ASN A 316 0.04 -9.10 -14.11
N LEU A 317 0.20 -10.24 -13.44
CA LEU A 317 -0.46 -11.50 -13.71
C LEU A 317 -1.08 -12.01 -12.40
N GLY A 318 -2.29 -12.55 -12.47
CA GLY A 318 -2.99 -13.14 -11.33
C GLY A 318 -3.31 -14.60 -11.56
N ASN A 319 -4.34 -15.09 -10.89
CA ASN A 319 -4.85 -16.44 -11.12
C ASN A 319 -5.69 -16.47 -12.41
N GLN A 320 -5.65 -17.59 -13.13
CA GLN A 320 -6.34 -17.81 -14.40
C GLN A 320 -7.19 -19.08 -14.32
N ALA A 321 -8.45 -18.99 -14.74
CA ALA A 321 -9.38 -20.11 -14.81
C ALA A 321 -10.11 -20.06 -16.16
N ASP A 322 -9.62 -20.83 -17.12
CA ASP A 322 -10.02 -20.76 -18.52
C ASP A 322 -10.85 -21.96 -18.98
N GLY A 323 -10.73 -23.12 -18.30
CA GLY A 323 -11.54 -24.30 -18.61
C GLY A 323 -13.00 -24.17 -18.18
N PHE A 324 -13.89 -24.90 -18.85
CA PHE A 324 -15.29 -25.01 -18.45
C PHE A 324 -15.40 -25.56 -17.02
N SER A 325 -16.05 -24.82 -16.13
CA SER A 325 -16.17 -25.14 -14.70
C SER A 325 -14.82 -25.28 -13.96
N ALA A 326 -13.76 -24.67 -14.48
CA ALA A 326 -12.45 -24.64 -13.81
C ALA A 326 -12.50 -23.81 -12.51
N THR A 327 -11.75 -24.21 -11.49
CA THR A 327 -11.74 -23.57 -10.18
C THR A 327 -10.33 -23.25 -9.70
N VAL A 328 -10.10 -21.98 -9.35
CA VAL A 328 -8.94 -21.58 -8.55
C VAL A 328 -9.44 -21.05 -7.21
N PRO A 329 -9.34 -21.82 -6.10
CA PRO A 329 -9.86 -21.38 -4.81
C PRO A 329 -9.13 -20.14 -4.27
N GLY A 330 -7.90 -19.87 -4.72
CA GLY A 330 -7.13 -18.70 -4.37
C GLY A 330 -5.63 -18.89 -4.60
N GLY A 331 -4.81 -18.13 -3.89
CA GLY A 331 -3.35 -18.19 -4.00
C GLY A 331 -2.79 -17.22 -5.05
N SER A 332 -1.64 -17.54 -5.65
CA SER A 332 -0.94 -16.62 -6.55
C SER A 332 -0.43 -17.33 -7.81
N LEU A 333 -0.80 -16.79 -8.97
CA LEU A 333 -0.33 -17.23 -10.30
C LEU A 333 -0.69 -18.68 -10.63
N ASN A 334 -1.84 -19.17 -10.17
CA ASN A 334 -2.36 -20.47 -10.56
C ASN A 334 -3.10 -20.37 -11.91
N GLN A 335 -3.05 -21.43 -12.71
CA GLN A 335 -3.69 -21.53 -14.02
C GLN A 335 -4.49 -22.84 -14.07
N ALA A 336 -5.78 -22.75 -14.38
CA ALA A 336 -6.71 -23.87 -14.48
C ALA A 336 -7.38 -23.85 -15.86
N ASP A 337 -6.70 -24.35 -16.89
CA ASP A 337 -7.18 -24.25 -18.28
C ASP A 337 -7.96 -25.48 -18.76
N GLY A 338 -7.75 -26.65 -18.16
CA GLY A 338 -8.52 -27.86 -18.46
C GLY A 338 -9.95 -27.77 -17.93
N ASP A 339 -10.91 -28.40 -18.61
CA ASP A 339 -12.31 -28.44 -18.16
C ASP A 339 -12.42 -29.19 -16.83
N TYR A 340 -13.28 -28.74 -15.93
CA TYR A 340 -13.50 -29.31 -14.59
C TYR A 340 -12.25 -29.37 -13.71
N SER A 341 -11.23 -28.57 -14.01
CA SER A 341 -9.95 -28.57 -13.29
C SER A 341 -9.96 -27.74 -12.01
N LEU A 342 -9.04 -28.05 -11.09
CA LEU A 342 -8.81 -27.28 -9.86
C LEU A 342 -7.32 -27.00 -9.65
N ALA A 343 -6.90 -25.74 -9.64
CA ALA A 343 -5.52 -25.35 -9.37
C ALA A 343 -5.41 -24.48 -8.11
N ALA A 344 -4.63 -24.91 -7.11
CA ALA A 344 -4.54 -24.24 -5.82
C ALA A 344 -3.08 -24.08 -5.34
N GLY A 345 -2.78 -22.96 -4.69
CA GLY A 345 -1.46 -22.68 -4.10
C GLY A 345 -0.70 -21.55 -4.78
N ARG A 346 0.56 -21.78 -5.16
CA ARG A 346 1.37 -20.82 -5.93
C ARG A 346 1.95 -21.47 -7.17
N ARG A 347 1.62 -20.96 -8.35
CA ARG A 347 2.11 -21.46 -9.65
C ARG A 347 1.75 -22.94 -9.91
N ALA A 348 0.54 -23.37 -9.53
CA ALA A 348 -0.05 -24.61 -10.05
C ALA A 348 -0.60 -24.32 -11.47
N ARG A 349 -0.09 -25.01 -12.48
CA ARG A 349 -0.37 -24.74 -13.90
C ARG A 349 -0.99 -25.97 -14.57
N ILE A 350 -2.28 -25.91 -14.85
CA ILE A 350 -3.01 -26.98 -15.55
C ILE A 350 -3.14 -26.58 -17.01
N ASP A 351 -2.61 -27.42 -17.90
CA ASP A 351 -2.72 -27.27 -19.35
C ASP A 351 -4.18 -27.44 -19.83
N ALA A 352 -4.55 -26.76 -20.91
CA ALA A 352 -5.88 -26.81 -21.51
C ALA A 352 -6.30 -28.21 -21.99
N ALA A 353 -5.35 -29.12 -22.26
CA ALA A 353 -5.64 -30.49 -22.65
C ALA A 353 -5.87 -31.44 -21.46
N HIS A 354 -5.70 -30.97 -20.22
CA HIS A 354 -5.69 -31.80 -19.01
C HIS A 354 -6.98 -31.64 -18.19
N ASP A 355 -8.12 -31.96 -18.80
CA ASP A 355 -9.45 -31.95 -18.17
C ASP A 355 -9.50 -32.84 -16.91
N GLY A 356 -10.30 -32.45 -15.91
CA GLY A 356 -10.52 -33.19 -14.67
C GLY A 356 -9.33 -33.20 -13.70
N THR A 357 -8.32 -32.35 -13.94
CA THR A 357 -7.08 -32.35 -13.16
C THR A 357 -7.17 -31.50 -11.91
N PHE A 358 -6.73 -32.04 -10.76
CA PHE A 358 -6.62 -31.35 -9.48
C PHE A 358 -5.14 -31.19 -9.11
N LEU A 359 -4.68 -29.94 -9.03
CA LEU A 359 -3.27 -29.60 -8.85
C LEU A 359 -3.07 -28.69 -7.64
N PHE A 360 -2.28 -29.14 -6.66
CA PHE A 360 -1.95 -28.39 -5.45
C PHE A 360 -0.46 -28.08 -5.41
N SER A 361 -0.07 -26.82 -5.19
CA SER A 361 1.33 -26.45 -5.06
C SER A 361 1.63 -25.69 -3.76
N ASP A 362 2.80 -25.96 -3.20
CA ASP A 362 3.33 -25.24 -2.05
C ASP A 362 3.85 -23.83 -2.40
N GLN A 363 4.41 -23.13 -1.41
CA GLN A 363 4.85 -21.73 -1.51
C GLN A 363 6.00 -21.47 -2.50
N ASN A 364 6.63 -22.51 -3.05
CA ASN A 364 7.81 -22.39 -3.90
C ASN A 364 7.48 -21.62 -5.18
N ASN A 365 8.40 -20.75 -5.62
CA ASN A 365 8.20 -19.87 -6.77
C ASN A 365 8.58 -20.53 -8.10
N PHE A 366 8.14 -21.76 -8.33
CA PHE A 366 8.36 -22.52 -9.56
C PHE A 366 7.03 -22.98 -10.11
N ASP A 367 6.92 -23.12 -11.44
CA ASP A 367 5.73 -23.73 -12.03
C ASP A 367 5.67 -25.21 -11.66
N PHE A 368 4.49 -25.67 -11.26
CA PHE A 368 4.15 -27.08 -11.12
C PHE A 368 3.09 -27.36 -12.18
N ASN A 369 3.47 -28.09 -13.25
CA ASN A 369 2.63 -28.32 -14.41
C ASN A 369 1.89 -29.66 -14.27
N SER A 370 0.66 -29.74 -14.76
CA SER A 370 -0.03 -31.04 -14.92
C SER A 370 0.66 -31.91 -15.98
N ALA A 371 0.62 -33.22 -15.79
CA ALA A 371 1.26 -34.21 -16.65
C ALA A 371 0.26 -35.00 -17.51
N ALA A 372 -1.01 -35.08 -17.10
CA ALA A 372 -2.09 -35.74 -17.85
C ALA A 372 -3.48 -35.23 -17.45
N ALA A 373 -4.49 -35.53 -18.26
CA ALA A 373 -5.90 -35.36 -17.88
C ALA A 373 -6.29 -36.35 -16.76
N ASN A 374 -7.28 -35.96 -15.94
CA ASN A 374 -7.79 -36.69 -14.77
C ASN A 374 -6.71 -36.99 -13.71
N GLU A 375 -5.71 -36.12 -13.60
CA GLU A 375 -4.63 -36.26 -12.62
C GLU A 375 -5.01 -35.64 -11.27
N PHE A 376 -4.62 -36.28 -10.17
CA PHE A 376 -4.51 -35.62 -8.88
C PHE A 376 -3.04 -35.52 -8.51
N ALA A 377 -2.50 -34.31 -8.47
CA ALA A 377 -1.08 -34.09 -8.21
C ALA A 377 -0.84 -32.96 -7.21
N ALA A 378 0.18 -33.15 -6.36
CA ALA A 378 0.55 -32.18 -5.34
C ALA A 378 2.07 -32.00 -5.25
N ARG A 379 2.54 -30.75 -5.35
CA ARG A 379 3.90 -30.37 -4.94
C ARG A 379 3.87 -29.87 -3.50
N ALA A 380 4.30 -30.72 -2.57
CA ALA A 380 4.37 -30.39 -1.16
C ALA A 380 5.74 -30.77 -0.58
N THR A 381 6.70 -29.84 -0.58
CA THR A 381 8.08 -30.06 -0.09
C THR A 381 8.17 -30.41 1.40
N GLY A 382 7.09 -30.21 2.17
CA GLY A 382 6.97 -30.68 3.56
C GLY A 382 6.35 -32.06 3.73
N GLY A 383 5.95 -32.72 2.64
CA GLY A 383 5.20 -33.99 2.64
C GLY A 383 3.70 -33.83 2.44
N VAL A 384 3.01 -34.95 2.24
CA VAL A 384 1.55 -35.06 2.04
C VAL A 384 0.97 -35.98 3.10
N ARG A 385 -0.19 -35.63 3.68
CA ARG A 385 -0.86 -36.44 4.69
C ARG A 385 -2.37 -36.48 4.46
N PHE A 386 -2.92 -37.69 4.33
CA PHE A 386 -4.35 -37.96 4.33
C PHE A 386 -4.76 -38.52 5.70
N VAL A 387 -5.75 -37.89 6.35
CA VAL A 387 -6.26 -38.29 7.66
C VAL A 387 -7.55 -39.10 7.47
N THR A 388 -7.61 -40.30 8.03
CA THR A 388 -8.75 -41.22 7.87
C THR A 388 -9.48 -41.53 9.18
N ALA A 389 -8.92 -41.15 10.34
CA ALA A 389 -9.61 -41.19 11.63
C ALA A 389 -9.09 -40.09 12.57
N ILE A 390 -9.93 -39.66 13.51
CA ILE A 390 -9.61 -38.70 14.58
C ILE A 390 -10.05 -39.23 15.95
N ASP A 391 -9.48 -38.70 17.04
CA ASP A 391 -9.97 -38.94 18.40
C ASP A 391 -11.14 -38.00 18.77
N GLY A 392 -11.67 -38.13 19.99
CA GLY A 392 -12.75 -37.27 20.51
C GLY A 392 -12.37 -35.79 20.70
N SER A 393 -11.10 -35.43 20.52
CA SER A 393 -10.59 -34.05 20.53
C SER A 393 -10.25 -33.53 19.13
N GLY A 394 -10.43 -34.35 18.09
CA GLY A 394 -10.16 -34.01 16.70
C GLY A 394 -8.73 -34.28 16.22
N ASN A 395 -7.85 -34.91 17.02
CA ASN A 395 -6.49 -35.22 16.60
C ASN A 395 -6.47 -36.40 15.63
N PRO A 396 -5.69 -36.36 14.52
CA PRO A 396 -5.52 -37.50 13.63
C PRO A 396 -5.01 -38.76 14.36
N THR A 397 -5.75 -39.87 14.27
CA THR A 397 -5.39 -41.16 14.86
C THR A 397 -5.04 -42.23 13.82
N GLN A 398 -5.46 -42.04 12.56
CA GLN A 398 -5.04 -42.85 11.43
C GLN A 398 -4.74 -41.96 10.23
N THR A 399 -3.58 -42.18 9.61
CA THR A 399 -3.10 -41.38 8.48
C THR A 399 -2.35 -42.24 7.47
N VAL A 400 -2.42 -41.84 6.20
CA VAL A 400 -1.45 -42.23 5.18
C VAL A 400 -0.62 -40.98 4.88
N SER A 401 0.68 -41.02 5.12
CA SER A 401 1.56 -39.87 4.92
C SER A 401 2.79 -40.22 4.09
N ILE A 402 3.19 -39.29 3.24
CA ILE A 402 4.49 -39.25 2.57
C ILE A 402 5.26 -38.11 3.22
N ASP A 403 6.39 -38.39 3.87
CA ASP A 403 7.22 -37.35 4.47
C ASP A 403 8.05 -36.59 3.41
N ASN A 404 8.85 -35.60 3.85
CA ASN A 404 9.70 -34.81 2.95
C ASN A 404 10.87 -35.59 2.33
N ALA A 405 11.18 -36.79 2.82
CA ALA A 405 12.17 -37.71 2.28
C ALA A 405 11.55 -38.73 1.30
N GLY A 406 10.22 -38.70 1.12
CA GLY A 406 9.49 -39.65 0.29
C GLY A 406 9.12 -40.95 1.00
N THR A 407 9.30 -41.03 2.33
CA THR A 407 8.94 -42.21 3.11
C THR A 407 7.42 -42.29 3.25
N ILE A 408 6.83 -43.38 2.78
CA ILE A 408 5.41 -43.68 3.00
C ILE A 408 5.26 -44.33 4.37
N THR A 409 4.52 -43.68 5.28
CA THR A 409 4.10 -44.25 6.57
C THR A 409 2.61 -44.58 6.51
N ALA A 410 2.28 -45.87 6.68
CA ALA A 410 0.92 -46.39 6.74
C ALA A 410 0.83 -47.51 7.79
N ALA A 411 -0.36 -47.72 8.38
CA ALA A 411 -0.56 -48.74 9.42
C ALA A 411 -0.38 -50.19 8.90
N ALA A 412 -0.72 -50.43 7.64
CA ALA A 412 -0.43 -51.65 6.91
C ALA A 412 -0.49 -51.37 5.39
N PHE A 413 0.36 -52.04 4.61
CA PHE A 413 0.17 -52.17 3.16
C PHE A 413 -0.56 -53.49 2.91
N VAL A 414 -1.75 -53.43 2.32
CA VAL A 414 -2.56 -54.62 2.00
C VAL A 414 -2.46 -54.86 0.48
N GLY A 415 -1.51 -55.69 0.08
CA GLY A 415 -1.18 -56.01 -1.32
C GLY A 415 0.08 -56.90 -1.38
N ASP A 416 0.43 -57.42 -2.55
CA ASP A 416 1.61 -58.30 -2.74
C ASP A 416 2.92 -57.52 -2.87
N GLY A 417 2.86 -56.19 -2.99
CA GLY A 417 4.02 -55.30 -3.04
C GLY A 417 4.85 -55.41 -4.32
N SER A 418 4.47 -56.30 -5.25
CA SER A 418 5.25 -56.67 -6.44
C SER A 418 5.40 -55.52 -7.46
N GLY A 419 4.55 -54.50 -7.37
CA GLY A 419 4.60 -53.29 -8.19
C GLY A 419 5.41 -52.12 -7.61
N LEU A 420 5.97 -52.25 -6.40
CA LEU A 420 6.82 -51.21 -5.81
C LEU A 420 8.22 -51.27 -6.45
N THR A 421 8.56 -50.25 -7.25
CA THR A 421 9.89 -50.11 -7.88
C THR A 421 10.65 -48.95 -7.24
N GLY A 422 11.98 -49.00 -7.20
CA GLY A 422 12.80 -47.92 -6.65
C GLY A 422 13.01 -47.94 -5.13
N THR A 423 12.57 -48.97 -4.42
CA THR A 423 13.00 -49.25 -3.05
C THR A 423 14.29 -50.08 -3.09
N SER A 424 15.37 -49.60 -2.47
CA SER A 424 16.57 -50.42 -2.29
C SER A 424 16.32 -51.45 -1.18
N GLY A 425 15.72 -52.57 -1.58
CA GLY A 425 15.62 -53.79 -0.80
C GLY A 425 14.18 -54.17 -0.42
N ASP A 426 13.57 -55.04 -1.22
CA ASP A 426 12.84 -56.15 -0.62
C ASP A 426 13.89 -57.21 -0.24
N ASN A 427 14.08 -57.44 1.05
CA ASN A 427 14.95 -58.49 1.57
C ASN A 427 14.15 -59.71 2.07
N LEU A 428 12.94 -59.90 1.52
CA LEU A 428 11.93 -60.88 1.92
C LEU A 428 11.40 -60.70 3.34
N GLY A 429 11.84 -59.68 4.08
CA GLY A 429 11.33 -59.26 5.39
C GLY A 429 10.91 -60.39 6.33
N ASN A 430 9.88 -60.10 7.13
CA ASN A 430 9.14 -61.05 7.97
C ASN A 430 7.80 -61.39 7.32
N HIS A 431 7.85 -61.98 6.11
CA HIS A 431 6.65 -62.52 5.50
C HIS A 431 6.10 -63.70 6.31
N THR A 432 4.83 -63.62 6.74
CA THR A 432 4.12 -64.80 7.27
C THR A 432 3.49 -65.52 6.09
N ALA A 433 4.19 -66.54 5.58
CA ALA A 433 3.64 -67.43 4.57
C ALA A 433 2.49 -68.24 5.20
N THR A 434 1.25 -67.82 4.98
CA THR A 434 0.05 -68.53 5.47
C THR A 434 -0.27 -69.78 4.65
N GLN A 435 0.51 -70.03 3.59
CA GLN A 435 0.52 -71.18 2.71
C GLN A 435 1.96 -71.42 2.23
N ASN A 436 2.27 -72.59 1.66
CA ASN A 436 3.60 -72.85 1.07
C ASN A 436 3.93 -71.78 0.02
N LEU A 437 5.15 -71.20 0.09
CA LEU A 437 5.69 -70.34 -0.95
C LEU A 437 5.94 -71.18 -2.20
N GLN A 438 4.94 -71.21 -3.08
CA GLN A 438 4.96 -72.00 -4.30
C GLN A 438 5.79 -71.27 -5.36
N LEU A 439 7.12 -71.35 -5.24
CA LEU A 439 8.05 -70.94 -6.28
C LEU A 439 7.92 -71.96 -7.41
N ASN A 440 7.11 -71.64 -8.42
CA ASN A 440 6.67 -72.44 -9.58
C ASN A 440 7.76 -73.37 -10.19
N GLY A 441 8.20 -74.39 -9.46
CA GLY A 441 9.33 -75.26 -9.78
C GLY A 441 10.75 -74.70 -9.53
N ASN A 442 10.93 -73.52 -8.92
CA ASN A 442 12.23 -72.84 -8.84
C ASN A 442 12.90 -72.89 -7.46
N TYR A 443 14.22 -73.08 -7.43
CA TYR A 443 15.06 -73.06 -6.23
C TYR A 443 15.35 -71.62 -5.76
N LEU A 444 15.82 -71.45 -4.51
CA LEU A 444 16.46 -70.21 -4.02
C LEU A 444 17.87 -70.02 -4.65
N SER A 445 17.94 -70.04 -5.98
CA SER A 445 19.09 -69.60 -6.78
C SER A 445 18.60 -68.96 -8.09
N GLY A 446 19.15 -67.81 -8.43
CA GLY A 446 18.60 -66.86 -9.42
C GLY A 446 18.92 -67.17 -10.89
N ASP A 447 19.17 -68.41 -11.27
CA ASP A 447 19.63 -68.79 -12.62
C ASP A 447 18.88 -69.95 -13.27
N GLY A 448 17.93 -70.58 -12.56
CA GLY A 448 17.00 -71.56 -13.13
C GLY A 448 17.56 -72.97 -13.33
N GLY A 449 18.68 -73.32 -12.69
CA GLY A 449 19.14 -74.71 -12.59
C GLY A 449 18.82 -75.37 -11.23
N ASN A 450 19.32 -76.59 -11.01
CA ASN A 450 19.04 -77.40 -9.81
C ASN A 450 19.97 -77.10 -8.62
N GLU A 451 20.66 -75.95 -8.63
CA GLU A 451 21.81 -75.66 -7.77
C GLU A 451 21.45 -74.94 -6.43
N GLY A 452 20.17 -74.63 -6.17
CA GLY A 452 19.74 -73.88 -4.98
C GLY A 452 19.18 -74.73 -3.83
N VAL A 453 18.47 -74.11 -2.88
CA VAL A 453 17.94 -74.79 -1.67
C VAL A 453 16.55 -75.41 -1.91
N PHE A 454 16.41 -76.72 -1.69
CA PHE A 454 15.19 -77.54 -1.76
C PHE A 454 14.85 -78.11 -0.38
N VAL A 455 13.56 -78.18 0.01
CA VAL A 455 13.14 -78.83 1.27
C VAL A 455 12.11 -79.92 0.97
N ASP A 456 12.37 -81.15 1.41
CA ASP A 456 11.46 -82.28 1.17
C ASP A 456 10.29 -82.33 2.17
N ALA A 457 9.32 -83.23 1.93
CA ALA A 457 8.12 -83.38 2.78
C ALA A 457 8.42 -83.87 4.21
N SER A 458 9.64 -84.33 4.49
CA SER A 458 10.10 -84.74 5.83
C SER A 458 10.86 -83.63 6.57
N GLY A 459 11.05 -82.47 5.92
CA GLY A 459 11.77 -81.31 6.45
C GLY A 459 13.29 -81.37 6.27
N ASN A 460 13.80 -82.21 5.36
CA ASN A 460 15.23 -82.24 5.04
C ASN A 460 15.57 -81.19 3.99
N VAL A 461 16.70 -80.51 4.16
CA VAL A 461 17.14 -79.42 3.28
C VAL A 461 18.22 -79.92 2.31
N GLY A 462 17.95 -79.90 1.01
CA GLY A 462 18.93 -80.10 -0.06
C GLY A 462 19.49 -78.75 -0.56
N ILE A 463 20.80 -78.63 -0.81
CA ILE A 463 21.39 -77.49 -1.52
C ILE A 463 22.09 -78.05 -2.76
N GLY A 464 21.60 -77.74 -3.94
CA GLY A 464 22.06 -78.33 -5.20
C GLY A 464 21.53 -79.74 -5.51
N THR A 465 20.61 -80.27 -4.70
CA THR A 465 20.01 -81.60 -4.89
C THR A 465 18.53 -81.63 -4.49
N ASN A 466 17.72 -82.37 -5.24
CA ASN A 466 16.28 -82.55 -5.01
C ASN A 466 15.91 -83.87 -4.29
N THR A 467 16.91 -84.61 -3.81
CA THR A 467 16.72 -85.86 -3.05
C THR A 467 17.58 -85.88 -1.78
N PRO A 468 17.37 -84.94 -0.83
CA PRO A 468 18.15 -84.90 0.40
C PRO A 468 17.91 -86.17 1.23
N THR A 469 18.99 -86.90 1.55
CA THR A 469 18.92 -88.16 2.29
C THR A 469 19.09 -87.98 3.81
N GLN A 470 19.44 -86.76 4.23
CA GLN A 470 19.59 -86.33 5.63
C GLN A 470 19.14 -84.88 5.80
N ARG A 471 18.99 -84.42 7.05
CA ARG A 471 18.48 -83.07 7.40
C ARG A 471 19.16 -81.91 6.67
N LEU A 472 20.43 -82.06 6.27
CA LEU A 472 21.10 -81.17 5.30
C LEU A 472 21.93 -82.01 4.31
N SER A 473 21.64 -81.90 3.01
CA SER A 473 22.39 -82.56 1.91
C SER A 473 22.85 -81.52 0.89
N VAL A 474 24.16 -81.37 0.66
CA VAL A 474 24.71 -80.40 -0.31
C VAL A 474 25.42 -81.13 -1.44
N GLN A 475 25.07 -80.82 -2.68
CA GLN A 475 25.66 -81.39 -3.88
C GLN A 475 26.69 -80.39 -4.45
N ASP A 476 27.90 -80.87 -4.71
CA ASP A 476 29.00 -80.18 -5.40
C ASP A 476 29.58 -78.88 -4.76
N GLY A 477 29.52 -78.70 -3.43
CA GLY A 477 30.24 -77.65 -2.67
C GLY A 477 30.43 -77.96 -1.16
N HIS A 478 31.50 -77.46 -0.51
CA HIS A 478 31.98 -77.92 0.82
C HIS A 478 31.10 -77.54 2.04
N VAL A 479 31.00 -78.49 2.99
CA VAL A 479 30.16 -78.52 4.21
C VAL A 479 31.02 -78.88 5.43
N THR A 480 30.71 -78.38 6.63
CA THR A 480 31.40 -78.73 7.91
C THR A 480 30.74 -79.96 8.56
N PHE A 481 31.51 -81.01 8.91
CA PHE A 481 30.98 -82.29 9.41
C PHE A 481 31.39 -82.57 10.87
N GLY A 482 30.45 -83.04 11.70
CA GLY A 482 30.67 -83.35 13.14
C GLY A 482 31.40 -84.67 13.44
N GLY A 483 31.96 -85.31 12.42
CA GLY A 483 32.69 -86.59 12.49
C GLY A 483 33.96 -86.56 11.64
N ASN A 484 34.51 -87.72 11.32
CA ASN A 484 35.69 -87.81 10.45
C ASN A 484 35.37 -87.34 9.03
N LEU A 485 36.06 -86.30 8.56
CA LEU A 485 35.90 -85.71 7.21
C LEU A 485 36.86 -86.37 6.22
N GLY A 486 36.33 -87.08 5.22
CA GLY A 486 37.09 -87.67 4.12
C GLY A 486 37.01 -86.80 2.87
N ILE A 487 38.15 -86.34 2.34
CA ILE A 487 38.21 -85.68 1.02
C ILE A 487 38.99 -86.62 0.08
N GLY A 488 38.31 -87.12 -0.96
CA GLY A 488 38.86 -88.13 -1.88
C GLY A 488 38.85 -89.57 -1.35
N THR A 489 38.24 -89.85 -0.20
CA THR A 489 38.13 -91.21 0.38
C THR A 489 36.76 -91.45 1.03
N SER A 490 36.20 -92.64 0.81
CA SER A 490 34.89 -93.06 1.33
C SER A 490 34.95 -93.72 2.71
N SER A 491 36.12 -93.78 3.35
CA SER A 491 36.29 -94.36 4.70
C SER A 491 37.38 -93.64 5.50
N PRO A 492 37.13 -92.38 5.97
CA PRO A 492 38.11 -91.60 6.70
C PRO A 492 38.32 -92.16 8.13
N SER A 493 39.54 -92.63 8.40
CA SER A 493 39.91 -93.22 9.69
C SER A 493 40.24 -92.19 10.79
N ASN A 494 40.45 -90.92 10.43
CA ASN A 494 40.74 -89.80 11.34
C ASN A 494 39.84 -88.58 11.07
N LYS A 495 39.81 -87.62 12.01
CA LYS A 495 38.92 -86.44 11.96
C LYS A 495 39.01 -85.63 10.66
N LEU A 496 40.17 -85.65 9.99
CA LEU A 496 40.33 -85.24 8.61
C LEU A 496 41.28 -86.23 7.92
N SER A 497 40.82 -86.87 6.85
CA SER A 497 41.59 -87.86 6.07
C SER A 497 41.51 -87.47 4.59
N VAL A 498 42.61 -86.97 4.03
CA VAL A 498 42.70 -86.63 2.61
C VAL A 498 43.56 -87.66 1.91
N ALA A 499 43.00 -88.32 0.90
CA ALA A 499 43.76 -89.23 0.05
C ALA A 499 44.27 -88.44 -1.17
N GLY A 500 45.51 -87.95 -1.06
CA GLY A 500 46.16 -87.04 -2.03
C GLY A 500 46.71 -85.77 -1.35
N ASP A 501 47.62 -85.06 -2.02
CA ASP A 501 48.24 -83.83 -1.48
C ASP A 501 47.18 -82.78 -1.16
N ALA A 502 47.06 -82.43 0.12
CA ALA A 502 46.16 -81.40 0.63
C ALA A 502 46.98 -80.25 1.18
N ASP A 503 46.89 -79.09 0.54
CA ASP A 503 47.59 -77.87 0.91
C ASP A 503 46.87 -77.11 2.04
N PHE A 504 47.63 -76.27 2.73
CA PHE A 504 47.28 -75.21 3.69
C PHE A 504 47.34 -75.52 5.19
N GLY A 505 48.51 -75.22 5.78
CA GLY A 505 48.65 -74.98 7.22
C GLY A 505 49.92 -74.24 7.67
N LYS A 506 51.09 -74.47 7.06
CA LYS A 506 52.36 -73.78 7.39
C LYS A 506 53.27 -73.78 6.17
N ILE A 507 53.29 -72.68 5.41
CA ILE A 507 54.02 -72.66 4.13
C ILE A 507 55.36 -71.95 4.31
N GLY A 508 56.45 -72.73 4.37
CA GLY A 508 57.78 -72.21 4.10
C GLY A 508 58.02 -72.20 2.59
N ILE A 509 57.85 -71.05 1.93
CA ILE A 509 58.20 -70.94 0.50
C ILE A 509 59.69 -70.60 0.41
N GLY A 510 60.50 -71.57 -0.04
CA GLY A 510 61.95 -71.42 -0.24
C GLY A 510 62.82 -71.61 1.01
N THR A 511 62.28 -72.15 2.11
CA THR A 511 63.05 -72.49 3.31
C THR A 511 62.62 -73.83 3.92
N ASN A 512 63.59 -74.61 4.37
CA ASN A 512 63.39 -75.94 4.94
C ASN A 512 63.31 -75.89 6.48
N SER A 513 63.42 -74.71 7.08
CA SER A 513 63.30 -74.47 8.52
C SER A 513 62.60 -73.13 8.75
N PRO A 514 61.30 -73.04 8.43
CA PRO A 514 60.52 -71.84 8.72
C PRO A 514 60.60 -71.54 10.22
N ASN A 515 60.84 -70.27 10.57
CA ASN A 515 61.05 -69.87 11.95
C ASN A 515 59.73 -70.12 12.73
N PRO A 516 59.78 -70.84 13.86
CA PRO A 516 58.57 -71.25 14.59
C PRO A 516 57.74 -70.09 15.16
N PHE A 517 58.27 -68.87 15.19
CA PHE A 517 57.57 -67.70 15.72
C PHE A 517 56.85 -66.87 14.66
N PHE A 518 57.06 -67.12 13.36
CA PHE A 518 56.43 -66.35 12.29
C PHE A 518 55.63 -67.24 11.35
N PRO A 519 54.32 -67.01 11.19
CA PRO A 519 53.44 -67.90 10.43
C PRO A 519 53.72 -67.93 8.90
N LEU A 520 54.53 -67.01 8.36
CA LEU A 520 55.05 -67.05 6.98
C LEU A 520 56.48 -66.48 6.95
N THR A 521 57.45 -67.25 6.45
CA THR A 521 58.85 -66.81 6.24
C THR A 521 59.19 -66.91 4.76
N ILE A 522 59.50 -65.79 4.09
CA ILE A 522 59.93 -65.76 2.68
C ILE A 522 61.38 -65.29 2.60
N LYS A 523 62.28 -66.11 2.07
CA LYS A 523 63.73 -65.83 2.01
C LYS A 523 64.19 -65.70 0.55
N GLY A 524 64.50 -64.49 0.10
CA GLY A 524 65.16 -64.28 -1.19
C GLY A 524 66.61 -64.79 -1.17
N LEU A 525 67.00 -65.60 -2.16
CA LEU A 525 68.32 -66.27 -2.19
C LEU A 525 69.38 -65.51 -3.02
N GLY A 526 69.49 -64.17 -2.88
CA GLY A 526 70.52 -63.37 -3.55
C GLY A 526 70.61 -61.91 -3.09
N PRO A 527 71.68 -61.16 -3.46
CA PRO A 527 71.94 -59.78 -3.01
C PRO A 527 70.92 -58.73 -3.47
N TYR A 528 70.06 -59.07 -4.45
CA TYR A 528 68.88 -58.31 -4.84
C TYR A 528 67.63 -59.17 -4.62
N GLY A 529 67.49 -59.68 -3.40
CA GLY A 529 66.47 -60.65 -3.04
C GLY A 529 65.08 -60.08 -3.22
N LYS A 530 64.48 -60.29 -4.39
CA LYS A 530 63.04 -60.15 -4.58
C LYS A 530 62.37 -61.14 -3.65
N TRP A 531 61.58 -60.63 -2.72
CA TRP A 531 60.91 -61.46 -1.73
C TRP A 531 59.58 -61.95 -2.25
N LEU A 532 58.88 -61.16 -3.07
CA LEU A 532 57.65 -61.57 -3.71
C LEU A 532 57.51 -60.90 -5.08
N ASN A 533 57.32 -61.71 -6.13
CA ASN A 533 56.87 -61.24 -7.43
C ASN A 533 55.36 -61.47 -7.52
N LEU A 534 54.65 -60.45 -7.95
CA LEU A 534 53.27 -60.56 -8.39
C LEU A 534 53.31 -60.53 -9.91
N GLU A 535 53.05 -61.68 -10.52
CA GLU A 535 53.07 -61.85 -11.97
C GLU A 535 51.65 -61.78 -12.50
N ASN A 536 51.50 -61.23 -13.70
CA ASN A 536 50.27 -61.39 -14.45
C ASN A 536 50.18 -62.82 -15.01
N ILE A 537 49.05 -63.15 -15.64
CA ILE A 537 48.81 -64.48 -16.23
C ILE A 537 49.86 -64.90 -17.26
N SER A 538 50.61 -63.95 -17.81
CA SER A 538 51.66 -64.18 -18.82
C SER A 538 53.05 -64.39 -18.19
N GLY A 539 53.15 -64.49 -16.85
CA GLY A 539 54.41 -64.64 -16.12
C GLY A 539 55.26 -63.37 -16.09
N THR A 540 54.71 -62.22 -16.50
CA THR A 540 55.41 -60.94 -16.40
C THR A 540 55.17 -60.36 -15.02
N ILE A 541 56.26 -60.01 -14.34
CA ILE A 541 56.17 -59.35 -13.04
C ILE A 541 55.51 -57.98 -13.25
N VAL A 542 54.40 -57.73 -12.56
CA VAL A 542 53.68 -56.45 -12.56
C VAL A 542 53.96 -55.64 -11.30
N TRP A 543 54.15 -56.33 -10.17
CA TRP A 543 54.59 -55.71 -8.91
C TRP A 543 55.63 -56.60 -8.25
N LEU A 544 56.60 -55.98 -7.59
CA LEU A 544 57.58 -56.68 -6.78
C LEU A 544 57.71 -56.05 -5.40
N ILE A 545 58.00 -56.89 -4.41
CA ILE A 545 58.47 -56.48 -3.08
C ILE A 545 59.90 -56.97 -2.95
N ASP A 546 60.82 -56.03 -2.74
CA ASP A 546 62.24 -56.32 -2.64
C ASP A 546 62.96 -55.41 -1.65
N ASN A 547 64.28 -55.58 -1.59
CA ASN A 547 65.18 -54.71 -0.86
C ASN A 547 66.06 -53.94 -1.85
N VAL A 548 65.83 -52.64 -1.97
CA VAL A 548 66.64 -51.73 -2.79
C VAL A 548 67.38 -50.78 -1.86
N ASN A 549 68.69 -50.61 -2.04
CA ASN A 549 69.53 -49.73 -1.21
C ASN A 549 69.39 -49.95 0.31
N GLY A 550 69.14 -51.20 0.74
CA GLY A 550 68.95 -51.58 2.13
C GLY A 550 67.54 -51.32 2.68
N GLY A 551 66.69 -50.59 1.96
CA GLY A 551 65.32 -50.24 2.38
C GLY A 551 64.28 -51.27 1.98
N PHE A 552 63.12 -51.21 2.64
CA PHE A 552 61.94 -51.96 2.20
C PHE A 552 61.33 -51.26 0.99
N ASN A 553 61.16 -51.99 -0.11
CA ASN A 553 60.72 -51.40 -1.37
C ASN A 553 59.54 -52.17 -1.99
N ILE A 554 58.60 -51.40 -2.53
CA ILE A 554 57.54 -51.88 -3.42
C ILE A 554 57.68 -51.12 -4.75
N ALA A 555 57.84 -51.86 -5.83
CA ALA A 555 58.06 -51.29 -7.16
C ALA A 555 57.35 -52.07 -8.27
N GLU A 556 57.20 -51.41 -9.41
CA GLU A 556 56.76 -52.02 -10.67
C GLU A 556 57.98 -52.20 -11.57
N PRO A 557 58.16 -53.38 -12.21
CA PRO A 557 59.27 -53.60 -13.12
C PRO A 557 59.23 -52.65 -14.32
N GLY A 558 60.36 -52.02 -14.63
CA GLY A 558 60.47 -51.11 -15.79
C GLY A 558 60.08 -49.66 -15.50
N PHE A 559 59.54 -49.34 -14.33
CA PHE A 559 59.38 -47.95 -13.89
C PHE A 559 60.65 -47.49 -13.17
N GLY A 560 61.18 -46.32 -13.54
CA GLY A 560 62.49 -45.81 -13.09
C GLY A 560 62.56 -45.36 -11.62
N GLY A 561 61.81 -45.98 -10.71
CA GLY A 561 61.88 -45.69 -9.28
C GLY A 561 60.80 -46.41 -8.46
N SER A 562 61.02 -46.41 -7.15
CA SER A 562 60.15 -47.04 -6.15
C SER A 562 58.80 -46.31 -5.96
N ARG A 563 57.72 -47.09 -5.75
CA ARG A 563 56.36 -46.56 -5.51
C ARG A 563 56.17 -46.22 -4.04
N LEU A 564 56.57 -47.15 -3.17
CA LEU A 564 56.70 -46.93 -1.74
C LEU A 564 58.08 -47.43 -1.33
N PHE A 565 58.90 -46.52 -0.84
CA PHE A 565 60.24 -46.80 -0.36
C PHE A 565 60.37 -46.40 1.11
N VAL A 566 60.84 -47.33 1.95
CA VAL A 566 61.20 -47.01 3.34
C VAL A 566 62.71 -47.14 3.48
N LYS A 567 63.39 -46.00 3.56
CA LYS A 567 64.84 -45.94 3.74
C LYS A 567 65.24 -46.50 5.11
N PRO A 568 66.38 -47.20 5.25
CA PRO A 568 66.91 -47.56 6.56
C PRO A 568 67.03 -46.32 7.46
N GLY A 569 66.42 -46.36 8.64
CA GLY A 569 66.27 -45.20 9.53
C GLY A 569 64.90 -44.50 9.46
N GLY A 570 63.99 -44.95 8.58
CA GLY A 570 62.54 -44.71 8.67
C GLY A 570 61.99 -43.52 7.89
N ASN A 571 62.75 -42.92 6.97
CA ASN A 571 62.18 -41.92 6.06
C ASN A 571 61.42 -42.63 4.92
N VAL A 572 60.20 -42.18 4.66
CA VAL A 572 59.29 -42.77 3.66
C VAL A 572 59.30 -41.91 2.39
N GLY A 573 59.59 -42.54 1.25
CA GLY A 573 59.47 -41.96 -0.08
C GLY A 573 58.27 -42.56 -0.81
N ILE A 574 57.42 -41.71 -1.38
CA ILE A 574 56.37 -42.13 -2.32
C ILE A 574 56.74 -41.58 -3.69
N GLY A 575 57.06 -42.46 -4.64
CA GLY A 575 57.61 -42.07 -5.95
C GLY A 575 59.08 -41.60 -5.95
N THR A 576 59.83 -41.85 -4.86
CA THR A 576 61.26 -41.52 -4.76
C THR A 576 62.01 -42.47 -3.83
N GLU A 577 63.24 -42.84 -4.20
CA GLU A 577 64.16 -43.69 -3.42
C GLU A 577 65.11 -42.88 -2.52
N SER A 578 65.09 -41.55 -2.64
CA SER A 578 65.95 -40.65 -1.86
C SER A 578 65.12 -39.64 -1.06
N PRO A 579 64.23 -40.08 -0.15
CA PRO A 579 63.49 -39.14 0.69
C PRO A 579 64.45 -38.36 1.61
N SER A 580 64.56 -37.05 1.37
CA SER A 580 65.36 -36.13 2.18
C SER A 580 64.65 -35.71 3.47
N ASN A 581 63.32 -35.82 3.50
CA ASN A 581 62.48 -35.59 4.67
C ASN A 581 61.82 -36.88 5.16
N LYS A 582 61.20 -36.84 6.35
CA LYS A 582 60.47 -37.97 6.95
C LYS A 582 59.41 -38.57 6.03
N LEU A 583 58.73 -37.72 5.27
CA LEU A 583 57.90 -38.10 4.14
C LEU A 583 58.30 -37.24 2.93
N SER A 584 58.67 -37.87 1.81
CA SER A 584 58.91 -37.18 0.53
C SER A 584 58.02 -37.78 -0.54
N VAL A 585 57.14 -36.98 -1.13
CA VAL A 585 56.24 -37.42 -2.21
C VAL A 585 56.64 -36.72 -3.51
N THR A 586 56.93 -37.49 -4.55
CA THR A 586 57.16 -36.98 -5.91
C THR A 586 55.87 -37.17 -6.71
N GLY A 587 55.07 -36.11 -6.83
CA GLY A 587 53.72 -36.13 -7.42
C GLY A 587 52.70 -35.44 -6.49
N GLY A 588 51.41 -35.52 -6.84
CA GLY A 588 50.33 -35.02 -5.98
C GLY A 588 50.09 -35.93 -4.76
N ALA A 589 49.76 -35.33 -3.61
CA ALA A 589 49.41 -36.04 -2.38
C ALA A 589 48.06 -35.51 -1.86
N ASP A 590 47.14 -36.42 -1.53
CA ASP A 590 45.87 -36.13 -0.89
C ASP A 590 45.93 -36.62 0.57
N PHE A 591 45.59 -35.75 1.53
CA PHE A 591 45.65 -36.04 2.96
C PHE A 591 44.24 -35.90 3.55
N THR A 592 43.70 -37.01 4.07
CA THR A 592 42.32 -37.07 4.59
C THR A 592 42.19 -36.74 6.08
N GLY A 593 43.29 -36.38 6.76
CA GLY A 593 43.35 -35.99 8.17
C GLY A 593 44.19 -34.74 8.41
N ASN A 594 44.35 -34.34 9.68
CA ASN A 594 45.05 -33.12 10.07
C ASN A 594 46.50 -33.08 9.55
N VAL A 595 46.84 -32.09 8.73
CA VAL A 595 48.18 -31.89 8.18
C VAL A 595 48.95 -30.87 9.01
N GLY A 596 50.04 -31.30 9.65
CA GLY A 596 50.97 -30.42 10.36
C GLY A 596 52.17 -30.04 9.50
N ILE A 597 52.40 -28.74 9.28
CA ILE A 597 53.61 -28.19 8.66
C ILE A 597 54.41 -27.46 9.74
N GLY A 598 55.52 -28.07 10.20
CA GLY A 598 56.34 -27.53 11.29
C GLY A 598 55.84 -27.82 12.71
N THR A 599 54.85 -28.70 12.87
CA THR A 599 54.36 -29.21 14.16
C THR A 599 54.22 -30.73 14.15
N ASN A 600 54.43 -31.37 15.30
CA ASN A 600 54.29 -32.83 15.47
C ASN A 600 52.93 -33.22 16.09
N SER A 601 52.06 -32.25 16.33
CA SER A 601 50.75 -32.45 16.94
C SER A 601 49.77 -31.44 16.34
N PRO A 602 49.34 -31.63 15.08
CA PRO A 602 48.32 -30.79 14.46
C PRO A 602 46.96 -31.12 15.10
N ASP A 603 46.49 -30.23 15.95
CA ASP A 603 45.18 -30.28 16.58
C ASP A 603 44.03 -29.86 15.65
N GLU A 604 44.36 -29.21 14.52
CA GLU A 604 43.42 -28.79 13.48
C GLU A 604 43.73 -29.39 12.09
N PRO A 605 42.75 -29.45 11.17
CA PRO A 605 42.92 -30.00 9.81
C PRO A 605 44.15 -29.51 9.04
N LEU A 606 44.60 -28.27 9.29
CA LEU A 606 45.87 -27.75 8.81
C LEU A 606 46.50 -26.83 9.87
N VAL A 607 47.65 -27.23 10.43
CA VAL A 607 48.43 -26.40 11.37
C VAL A 607 49.76 -26.04 10.73
N ILE A 608 50.03 -24.74 10.55
CA ILE A 608 51.28 -24.23 9.99
C ILE A 608 52.04 -23.44 11.06
N ARG A 609 53.23 -23.90 11.44
CA ARG A 609 54.09 -23.25 12.44
C ARG A 609 55.35 -22.66 11.79
N GLY A 610 55.43 -21.33 11.70
CA GLY A 610 56.64 -20.62 11.29
C GLY A 610 57.68 -20.50 12.42
N PRO A 611 58.99 -20.63 12.16
CA PRO A 611 60.02 -20.58 13.19
C PRO A 611 60.35 -19.14 13.61
N GLY A 612 59.51 -18.47 14.40
CA GLY A 612 59.79 -17.16 15.04
C GLY A 612 58.87 -16.00 14.65
N PRO A 613 58.92 -14.86 15.37
CA PRO A 613 58.12 -13.67 15.09
C PRO A 613 58.56 -13.02 13.77
N ASN A 614 57.61 -12.62 12.92
CA ASN A 614 57.80 -12.04 11.57
C ASN A 614 58.00 -13.03 10.40
N ASN A 615 57.81 -14.33 10.62
CA ASN A 615 57.93 -15.33 9.55
C ASN A 615 56.64 -15.53 8.76
N LYS A 616 56.81 -15.84 7.47
CA LYS A 616 55.72 -16.14 6.53
C LYS A 616 55.12 -17.51 6.85
N TRP A 617 53.83 -17.53 7.18
CA TRP A 617 53.10 -18.78 7.42
C TRP A 617 52.59 -19.37 6.12
N LEU A 618 52.05 -18.52 5.25
CA LEU A 618 51.61 -18.91 3.91
C LEU A 618 52.02 -17.82 2.92
N GLY A 619 52.70 -18.22 1.83
CA GLY A 619 53.13 -17.30 0.78
C GLY A 619 52.71 -17.81 -0.59
N LEU A 620 52.03 -16.97 -1.37
CA LEU A 620 51.77 -17.18 -2.79
C LEU A 620 52.95 -16.57 -3.56
N LYS A 621 53.73 -17.43 -4.21
CA LYS A 621 54.88 -17.03 -5.01
C LYS A 621 54.52 -16.98 -6.48
N ASP A 622 55.14 -16.07 -7.19
CA ASP A 622 55.17 -16.08 -8.65
C ASP A 622 56.04 -17.24 -9.15
N GLY A 623 55.54 -18.01 -10.12
CA GLY A 623 56.16 -19.24 -10.60
C GLY A 623 57.54 -19.03 -11.25
N ASP A 624 57.73 -17.88 -11.91
CA ASP A 624 58.94 -17.63 -12.70
C ASP A 624 60.03 -16.84 -11.94
N SER A 625 59.65 -16.03 -10.96
CA SER A 625 60.58 -15.15 -10.23
C SER A 625 60.91 -15.62 -8.81
N GLY A 626 60.16 -16.58 -8.26
CA GLY A 626 60.30 -17.04 -6.87
C GLY A 626 59.97 -15.98 -5.80
N THR A 627 59.54 -14.79 -6.22
CA THR A 627 59.18 -13.68 -5.34
C THR A 627 57.79 -13.91 -4.75
N THR A 628 57.60 -13.50 -3.49
CA THR A 628 56.30 -13.62 -2.81
C THR A 628 55.42 -12.43 -3.16
N ILE A 629 54.31 -12.67 -3.85
CA ILE A 629 53.37 -11.61 -4.24
C ILE A 629 52.41 -11.31 -3.08
N TRP A 630 51.85 -12.35 -2.46
CA TRP A 630 50.97 -12.25 -1.30
C TRP A 630 51.45 -13.18 -0.20
N ASN A 631 51.41 -12.71 1.05
CA ASN A 631 51.72 -13.58 2.19
C ASN A 631 50.93 -13.20 3.44
N ILE A 632 50.65 -14.22 4.23
CA ILE A 632 50.10 -14.15 5.57
C ILE A 632 51.23 -14.39 6.57
N ASN A 633 51.46 -13.42 7.43
CA ASN A 633 52.53 -13.47 8.43
C ASN A 633 51.99 -13.21 9.82
N ASN A 634 52.81 -13.55 10.80
CA ASN A 634 52.68 -13.02 12.15
C ASN A 634 53.61 -11.81 12.31
N PHE A 635 53.05 -10.61 12.37
CA PHE A 635 53.79 -9.38 12.62
C PHE A 635 53.39 -8.81 13.98
N ASN A 636 54.36 -8.63 14.88
CA ASN A 636 54.14 -8.11 16.23
C ASN A 636 52.99 -8.81 17.01
N GLY A 637 52.86 -10.14 16.84
CA GLY A 637 51.80 -10.95 17.46
C GLY A 637 50.44 -10.89 16.77
N GLY A 638 50.30 -10.09 15.71
CA GLY A 638 49.07 -9.94 14.92
C GLY A 638 49.11 -10.69 13.58
N LEU A 639 47.94 -10.85 12.97
CA LEU A 639 47.77 -11.45 11.64
C LEU A 639 47.91 -10.36 10.57
N ASP A 640 48.90 -10.49 9.69
CA ASP A 640 49.26 -9.48 8.70
C ASP A 640 49.13 -10.02 7.26
N PHE A 641 48.31 -9.34 6.45
CA PHE A 641 48.16 -9.61 5.02
C PHE A 641 48.99 -8.59 4.22
N LYS A 642 50.13 -9.07 3.69
CA LYS A 642 51.04 -8.26 2.88
C LYS A 642 50.88 -8.54 1.38
N ASN A 643 51.07 -7.50 0.58
CA ASN A 643 51.25 -7.56 -0.88
C ASN A 643 52.55 -6.87 -1.27
N GLN A 644 53.47 -7.58 -1.96
CA GLN A 644 54.78 -7.08 -2.39
C GLN A 644 55.56 -6.31 -1.30
N GLY A 645 55.46 -6.76 -0.04
CA GLY A 645 56.13 -6.15 1.11
C GLY A 645 55.37 -5.00 1.80
N ALA A 646 54.29 -4.48 1.19
CA ALA A 646 53.42 -3.46 1.79
C ALA A 646 52.26 -4.08 2.57
N ASP A 647 51.92 -3.46 3.70
CA ASP A 647 50.81 -3.86 4.58
C ASP A 647 49.48 -3.42 3.97
N ARG A 648 48.54 -4.37 3.82
CA ARG A 648 47.20 -4.06 3.28
C ARG A 648 46.16 -4.12 4.37
N LEU A 649 46.21 -5.18 5.19
CA LEU A 649 45.30 -5.41 6.29
C LEU A 649 46.08 -6.03 7.45
N PHE A 650 46.11 -5.35 8.58
CA PHE A 650 46.77 -5.81 9.79
C PHE A 650 45.75 -5.99 10.92
N LEU A 651 45.64 -7.20 11.48
CA LEU A 651 44.89 -7.47 12.70
C LEU A 651 45.88 -7.57 13.87
N ALA A 652 45.96 -6.52 14.67
CA ALA A 652 46.83 -6.48 15.84
C ALA A 652 46.40 -7.48 16.91
N ALA A 653 47.34 -7.96 17.73
CA ALA A 653 47.07 -8.80 18.89
C ALA A 653 46.07 -8.17 19.89
N SER A 654 45.95 -6.84 19.88
CA SER A 654 44.97 -6.08 20.69
C SER A 654 43.52 -6.15 20.15
N GLY A 655 43.29 -6.86 19.04
CA GLY A 655 41.99 -6.98 18.37
C GLY A 655 41.59 -5.70 17.61
N ARG A 656 42.57 -4.90 17.18
CA ARG A 656 42.35 -3.72 16.31
C ARG A 656 42.76 -4.05 14.88
N VAL A 657 42.04 -3.48 13.92
CA VAL A 657 42.28 -3.66 12.49
C VAL A 657 42.87 -2.38 11.90
N GLY A 658 44.02 -2.47 11.27
CA GLY A 658 44.65 -1.40 10.49
C GLY A 658 44.52 -1.67 9.00
N ILE A 659 44.03 -0.70 8.24
CA ILE A 659 44.02 -0.70 6.77
C ILE A 659 44.94 0.44 6.32
N GLY A 660 46.05 0.10 5.65
CA GLY A 660 47.11 1.06 5.33
C GLY A 660 47.99 1.47 6.52
N THR A 661 47.87 0.81 7.68
CA THR A 661 48.70 1.04 8.87
C THR A 661 48.94 -0.25 9.66
N THR A 662 50.14 -0.41 10.22
CA THR A 662 50.51 -1.52 11.12
C THR A 662 50.47 -1.16 12.60
N ASN A 663 50.06 0.07 12.93
CA ASN A 663 49.93 0.52 14.31
C ASN A 663 48.58 1.24 14.56
N PRO A 664 47.44 0.51 14.49
CA PRO A 664 46.13 1.10 14.73
C PRO A 664 45.97 1.52 16.20
N THR A 665 46.01 2.82 16.49
CA THR A 665 45.94 3.42 17.83
C THR A 665 44.69 4.27 18.06
N LYS A 666 43.99 4.67 17.00
CA LYS A 666 42.91 5.68 17.08
C LYS A 666 41.51 5.09 17.24
N ALA A 667 41.26 3.88 16.74
CA ALA A 667 39.95 3.21 16.82
C ALA A 667 40.09 1.68 16.75
N LYS A 668 38.97 0.95 16.87
CA LYS A 668 38.92 -0.51 16.61
C LYS A 668 39.26 -0.84 15.15
N VAL A 669 38.82 -0.02 14.21
CA VAL A 669 39.25 -0.05 12.80
C VAL A 669 39.87 1.31 12.47
N GLU A 670 41.16 1.32 12.11
CA GLU A 670 41.88 2.52 11.66
C GLU A 670 42.23 2.40 10.17
N ILE A 671 41.69 3.32 9.38
CA ILE A 671 41.93 3.42 7.94
C ILE A 671 42.81 4.64 7.69
N GLN A 672 44.04 4.40 7.22
CA GLN A 672 44.97 5.45 6.82
C GLN A 672 45.17 5.46 5.30
N GLY A 673 45.00 6.64 4.72
CA GLY A 673 45.06 6.87 3.27
C GLY A 673 43.67 6.82 2.61
N GLY A 674 43.58 7.46 1.45
CA GLY A 674 42.37 7.53 0.64
C GLY A 674 42.69 7.33 -0.84
N VAL A 675 41.64 7.12 -1.64
CA VAL A 675 41.72 7.08 -3.11
C VAL A 675 40.92 8.25 -3.68
N ASN A 676 41.42 8.87 -4.74
CA ASN A 676 40.69 9.91 -5.45
C ASN A 676 39.70 9.26 -6.41
N SER A 677 38.41 9.43 -6.16
CA SER A 677 37.33 8.92 -7.01
C SER A 677 36.18 9.93 -7.07
N PHE A 678 35.58 10.09 -8.24
CA PHE A 678 34.42 10.97 -8.42
C PHE A 678 33.16 10.24 -7.95
N LEU A 679 32.55 10.72 -6.85
CA LEU A 679 31.31 10.18 -6.27
C LEU A 679 30.35 11.35 -6.00
N SER A 680 29.05 11.14 -6.20
CA SER A 680 27.99 12.07 -5.80
C SER A 680 27.46 11.67 -4.42
N TYR A 681 27.53 12.55 -3.42
CA TYR A 681 27.13 12.29 -2.03
C TYR A 681 26.74 13.59 -1.30
N GLY A 682 25.90 13.48 -0.27
CA GLY A 682 25.66 14.55 0.70
C GLY A 682 26.77 14.59 1.76
N TYR A 683 27.16 15.78 2.22
CA TYR A 683 28.25 15.93 3.18
C TYR A 683 27.86 16.86 4.35
N LEU A 684 28.40 16.55 5.53
CA LEU A 684 28.55 17.49 6.64
C LEU A 684 30.02 17.94 6.63
N ASN A 685 30.26 19.22 6.42
CA ASN A 685 31.59 19.81 6.20
C ASN A 685 31.90 20.76 7.36
N VAL A 686 33.10 20.67 7.93
CA VAL A 686 33.59 21.54 9.03
C VAL A 686 33.60 23.04 8.71
N ASN A 687 33.48 23.42 7.43
CA ASN A 687 33.41 24.81 6.95
C ASN A 687 31.96 25.33 6.81
N ALA A 688 30.95 24.52 7.09
CA ALA A 688 29.59 24.97 7.43
C ALA A 688 29.40 24.61 8.91
N GLN A 689 29.19 25.61 9.77
CA GLN A 689 29.27 25.48 11.24
C GLN A 689 28.67 24.17 11.77
N THR A 690 29.55 23.22 12.07
CA THR A 690 29.28 22.00 12.84
C THR A 690 30.41 21.90 13.87
N GLY A 691 30.05 21.69 15.14
CA GLY A 691 30.96 21.87 16.28
C GLY A 691 32.13 20.88 16.27
N THR A 692 33.35 21.38 16.53
CA THR A 692 34.53 20.55 16.78
C THR A 692 34.67 20.30 18.28
N ALA A 693 34.60 19.04 18.72
CA ALA A 693 34.84 18.66 20.11
C ALA A 693 36.18 17.92 20.24
N SER A 694 36.98 18.26 21.25
CA SER A 694 38.22 17.56 21.58
C SER A 694 38.07 16.85 22.94
N GLY A 695 38.45 15.57 23.01
CA GLY A 695 38.31 14.75 24.21
C GLY A 695 38.66 13.28 23.96
N THR A 696 38.86 12.50 25.02
CA THR A 696 39.09 11.05 24.94
C THR A 696 37.75 10.34 24.77
N ASN A 697 37.40 9.96 23.55
CA ASN A 697 36.15 9.27 23.23
C ASN A 697 36.42 7.88 22.65
N GLY A 698 35.48 6.95 22.84
CA GLY A 698 35.56 5.61 22.26
C GLY A 698 35.19 5.64 20.77
N TYR A 699 36.15 5.31 19.89
CA TYR A 699 35.91 5.23 18.45
C TYR A 699 35.99 3.78 17.95
N SER A 700 34.93 3.33 17.28
CA SER A 700 34.91 2.02 16.61
C SER A 700 35.54 2.09 15.20
N LEU A 701 35.48 3.24 14.54
CA LEU A 701 36.05 3.50 13.21
C LEU A 701 36.75 4.86 13.22
N TYR A 702 37.97 4.91 12.71
CA TYR A 702 38.70 6.15 12.41
C TYR A 702 39.19 6.09 10.95
N ALA A 703 38.80 7.07 10.14
CA ALA A 703 39.27 7.23 8.77
C ALA A 703 40.00 8.57 8.64
N SER A 704 41.18 8.58 8.02
CA SER A 704 41.96 9.82 7.81
C SER A 704 41.38 10.74 6.71
N ASP A 705 40.44 10.23 5.91
CA ASP A 705 39.78 10.91 4.78
C ASP A 705 38.25 10.73 4.84
N ARG A 706 37.55 11.22 3.80
CA ARG A 706 36.08 11.18 3.72
C ARG A 706 35.53 9.75 3.80
N ILE A 707 34.50 9.55 4.61
CA ILE A 707 33.69 8.33 4.61
C ILE A 707 32.54 8.55 3.62
N ALA A 708 32.63 7.93 2.45
CA ALA A 708 31.49 7.80 1.55
C ALA A 708 30.74 6.52 1.93
N ALA A 709 29.52 6.68 2.44
CA ALA A 709 28.63 5.57 2.73
C ALA A 709 27.32 5.79 2.00
N VAL A 710 26.70 4.71 1.54
CA VAL A 710 25.33 4.75 1.02
C VAL A 710 24.34 5.13 2.13
N GLU A 711 24.65 4.83 3.40
CA GLU A 711 23.82 5.09 4.58
C GLU A 711 24.68 5.30 5.85
N PHE A 712 24.26 6.20 6.75
CA PHE A 712 24.84 6.43 8.08
C PHE A 712 23.72 6.55 9.13
N ASN A 713 23.67 5.64 10.11
CA ASN A 713 22.59 5.57 11.09
C ASN A 713 22.95 6.22 12.43
N ALA A 714 22.21 7.26 12.81
CA ALA A 714 22.28 7.93 14.11
C ALA A 714 21.02 7.62 14.94
N PHE A 715 21.19 7.17 16.19
CA PHE A 715 20.09 6.62 17.00
C PHE A 715 19.39 7.67 17.88
N SER A 716 18.07 7.56 18.01
CA SER A 716 17.20 8.29 18.93
C SER A 716 16.38 7.26 19.71
N ASP A 717 16.68 7.05 20.99
CA ASP A 717 16.07 6.01 21.85
C ASP A 717 15.29 6.65 23.01
N ALA A 718 14.20 6.03 23.46
CA ALA A 718 13.40 6.52 24.58
C ALA A 718 14.12 6.35 25.93
N ARG A 719 14.96 5.32 26.08
CA ARG A 719 15.69 5.01 27.32
C ARG A 719 16.78 6.03 27.63
N ILE A 720 17.24 6.77 26.64
CA ILE A 720 18.20 7.86 26.80
C ILE A 720 17.52 9.21 27.09
N LYS A 721 16.19 9.24 27.32
CA LYS A 721 15.40 10.46 27.53
C LYS A 721 14.60 10.40 28.85
N ASN A 722 14.54 11.51 29.58
CA ASN A 722 13.59 11.69 30.68
C ASN A 722 12.27 12.22 30.11
N ILE A 723 11.30 11.34 29.88
CA ILE A 723 10.05 11.70 29.18
C ILE A 723 9.12 12.43 30.16
N LEU A 724 9.01 13.75 30.00
CA LEU A 724 8.16 14.60 30.84
C LEU A 724 6.66 14.49 30.51
N GLY A 725 6.33 13.85 29.39
CA GLY A 725 4.97 13.67 28.90
C GLY A 725 4.88 13.89 27.39
N ILE A 726 3.68 13.68 26.84
CA ILE A 726 3.37 14.04 25.46
C ILE A 726 3.05 15.53 25.42
N SER A 727 3.54 16.22 24.39
CA SER A 727 3.28 17.66 24.20
C SER A 727 1.79 17.95 24.09
N ASN A 728 1.35 19.08 24.65
CA ASN A 728 -0.05 19.50 24.57
C ASN A 728 -0.30 20.21 23.24
N GLY A 729 -0.72 19.44 22.24
CA GLY A 729 -0.90 19.96 20.89
C GLY A 729 -1.82 21.18 20.74
N GLN A 730 -2.85 21.35 21.59
CA GLN A 730 -3.69 22.55 21.58
C GLN A 730 -2.94 23.78 22.09
N GLN A 731 -2.17 23.62 23.15
CA GLN A 731 -1.30 24.67 23.67
C GLN A 731 -0.19 25.00 22.66
N ASP A 732 0.41 23.97 22.05
CA ASP A 732 1.46 24.12 21.03
C ASP A 732 0.94 24.87 19.80
N LEU A 733 -0.29 24.61 19.36
CA LEU A 733 -0.94 25.36 18.28
C LEU A 733 -1.12 26.83 18.66
N SER A 734 -1.54 27.12 19.89
CA SER A 734 -1.63 28.50 20.39
C SER A 734 -0.26 29.17 20.46
N THR A 735 0.77 28.46 20.91
CA THR A 735 2.15 28.96 20.96
C THR A 735 2.69 29.23 19.57
N LEU A 736 2.48 28.31 18.61
CA LEU A 736 2.89 28.50 17.22
C LEU A 736 2.24 29.73 16.59
N MET A 737 0.96 29.98 16.88
CA MET A 737 0.25 31.17 16.38
C MET A 737 0.72 32.48 16.98
N GLY A 738 1.40 32.45 18.13
CA GLY A 738 2.07 33.62 18.70
C GLY A 738 3.45 33.92 18.09
N ILE A 739 4.04 32.99 17.33
CA ILE A 739 5.36 33.21 16.70
C ILE A 739 5.20 34.05 15.44
N GLU A 740 5.81 35.23 15.44
CA GLU A 740 5.81 36.12 14.28
C GLU A 740 6.89 35.73 13.26
N ILE A 741 6.49 35.62 11.98
CA ILE A 741 7.42 35.43 10.86
C ILE A 741 7.76 36.78 10.26
N THR A 742 9.03 37.16 10.37
CA THR A 742 9.53 38.49 10.04
C THR A 742 10.43 38.44 8.81
N ASN A 743 10.22 39.37 7.88
CA ASN A 743 11.14 39.57 6.77
C ASN A 743 12.14 40.67 7.16
N TYR A 744 13.44 40.36 7.16
CA TYR A 744 14.49 41.32 7.52
C TYR A 744 15.74 41.15 6.65
N THR A 745 16.56 42.19 6.56
CA THR A 745 17.93 42.12 6.03
C THR A 745 18.91 42.27 7.18
N LEU A 746 20.04 41.58 7.13
CA LEU A 746 21.09 41.71 8.16
C LEU A 746 21.80 43.06 8.01
N ILE A 747 22.20 43.66 9.13
CA ILE A 747 22.98 44.93 9.14
C ILE A 747 24.36 44.69 8.52
N ASP A 748 24.99 43.54 8.81
CA ASP A 748 26.24 43.08 8.19
C ASP A 748 25.99 42.48 6.79
N THR A 749 25.69 43.35 5.84
CA THR A 749 25.42 42.97 4.44
C THR A 749 26.68 42.52 3.69
N LEU A 750 27.88 42.85 4.17
CA LEU A 750 29.14 42.53 3.51
C LEU A 750 29.55 41.08 3.77
N ALA A 751 29.44 40.60 5.01
CA ALA A 751 29.77 39.22 5.36
C ALA A 751 28.58 38.26 5.19
N LYS A 752 27.34 38.75 5.31
CA LYS A 752 26.12 37.91 5.30
C LYS A 752 25.21 38.11 4.08
N GLY A 753 25.56 39.05 3.20
CA GLY A 753 24.83 39.37 1.97
C GLY A 753 23.66 40.33 2.19
N ALA A 754 23.25 41.03 1.12
CA ALA A 754 22.15 42.02 1.14
C ALA A 754 20.76 41.40 0.84
N GLN A 755 20.64 40.08 0.91
CA GLN A 755 19.41 39.36 0.60
C GLN A 755 18.38 39.49 1.73
N SER A 756 17.10 39.51 1.37
CA SER A 756 16.01 39.46 2.35
C SER A 756 15.88 38.06 2.94
N HIS A 757 15.76 37.97 4.27
CA HIS A 757 15.54 36.75 5.02
C HIS A 757 14.11 36.71 5.56
N LYS A 758 13.40 35.59 5.36
CA LYS A 758 12.12 35.31 6.01
C LYS A 758 12.34 34.33 7.15
N LYS A 759 12.42 34.84 8.38
CA LYS A 759 12.79 34.06 9.58
C LYS A 759 12.10 34.65 10.82
N VAL A 760 12.39 34.09 11.98
CA VAL A 760 11.92 34.62 13.27
C VAL A 760 12.96 35.56 13.88
N ILE A 761 12.51 36.51 14.71
CA ILE A 761 13.39 37.31 15.57
C ILE A 761 13.44 36.65 16.94
N ALA A 762 14.65 36.40 17.45
CA ALA A 762 14.85 35.59 18.65
C ALA A 762 14.12 36.17 19.88
N GLN A 763 14.14 37.49 20.07
CA GLN A 763 13.46 38.16 21.18
C GLN A 763 11.93 38.03 21.10
N GLN A 764 11.36 37.95 19.89
CA GLN A 764 9.92 37.72 19.71
C GLN A 764 9.56 36.26 20.04
N VAL A 765 10.42 35.32 19.63
CA VAL A 765 10.25 33.90 19.96
C VAL A 765 10.37 33.69 21.46
N GLU A 766 11.30 34.35 22.14
CA GLU A 766 11.53 34.16 23.57
C GLU A 766 10.28 34.51 24.41
N ALA A 767 9.54 35.55 24.03
CA ALA A 767 8.31 35.95 24.71
C ALA A 767 7.20 34.90 24.63
N VAL A 768 7.24 34.00 23.64
CA VAL A 768 6.16 33.05 23.32
C VAL A 768 6.58 31.59 23.54
N PHE A 769 7.83 31.26 23.23
CA PHE A 769 8.43 29.93 23.28
C PHE A 769 9.91 30.01 23.75
N PRO A 770 10.13 30.40 25.02
CA PRO A 770 11.46 30.72 25.56
C PRO A 770 12.47 29.59 25.46
N GLN A 771 12.03 28.33 25.51
CA GLN A 771 12.90 27.16 25.39
C GLN A 771 13.55 27.01 24.00
N ALA A 772 13.05 27.67 22.96
CA ALA A 772 13.67 27.71 21.64
C ALA A 772 14.68 28.84 21.49
N VAL A 773 14.96 29.60 22.55
CA VAL A 773 15.90 30.71 22.55
C VAL A 773 16.96 30.48 23.61
N SER A 774 18.20 30.80 23.27
CA SER A 774 19.32 30.77 24.20
C SER A 774 20.17 32.01 24.00
N THR A 775 20.68 32.57 25.10
CA THR A 775 21.57 33.72 25.07
C THR A 775 23.03 33.26 25.09
N ILE A 776 23.86 33.99 24.34
CA ILE A 776 25.31 33.87 24.35
C ILE A 776 25.92 35.27 24.46
N THR A 777 27.19 35.35 24.83
CA THR A 777 27.95 36.59 24.69
C THR A 777 28.50 36.71 23.28
N ASP A 778 28.07 37.72 22.52
CA ASP A 778 28.58 38.00 21.18
C ASP A 778 28.47 39.50 20.85
N VAL A 779 28.91 39.91 19.67
CA VAL A 779 28.95 41.32 19.25
C VAL A 779 27.78 41.63 18.32
N VAL A 780 27.00 42.66 18.67
CA VAL A 780 25.94 43.19 17.80
C VAL A 780 26.48 44.29 16.89
N PRO A 781 26.11 44.33 15.59
CA PRO A 781 26.52 45.38 14.67
C PRO A 781 25.65 46.64 14.82
N ASP A 782 25.54 47.19 16.04
CA ASP A 782 24.63 48.29 16.35
C ASP A 782 25.21 49.68 15.97
N ILE A 783 26.54 49.80 15.93
CA ILE A 783 27.24 51.02 15.51
C ILE A 783 27.60 50.96 14.03
N TYR A 784 28.22 49.86 13.59
CA TYR A 784 28.50 49.48 12.20
C TYR A 784 28.94 50.64 11.27
N GLN A 785 29.93 51.44 11.72
CA GLN A 785 30.34 52.67 11.05
C GLN A 785 31.87 52.83 10.99
N ARG A 786 32.37 53.49 9.94
CA ARG A 786 33.78 53.92 9.86
C ARG A 786 34.03 55.15 10.73
N ALA A 787 35.12 55.13 11.48
CA ALA A 787 35.61 56.24 12.29
C ALA A 787 37.13 56.38 12.11
N ASN A 788 37.70 57.44 12.70
CA ASN A 788 39.15 57.63 12.74
C ASN A 788 39.62 57.53 14.21
N ILE A 789 40.72 56.82 14.44
CA ILE A 789 41.34 56.66 15.76
C ILE A 789 42.68 57.39 15.81
N GLU A 790 42.92 58.12 16.89
CA GLU A 790 44.19 58.83 17.16
C GLU A 790 44.50 58.78 18.65
N ASP A 791 45.68 58.26 19.02
CA ASP A 791 46.14 58.09 20.41
C ASP A 791 45.12 57.34 21.29
N GLY A 792 44.54 56.26 20.74
CA GLY A 792 43.52 55.45 21.40
C GLY A 792 42.11 56.07 21.42
N TRP A 793 41.92 57.30 20.91
CA TRP A 793 40.62 57.96 20.84
C TRP A 793 39.94 57.73 19.49
N VAL A 794 38.87 56.94 19.48
CA VAL A 794 37.99 56.75 18.32
C VAL A 794 37.03 57.94 18.22
N LYS A 795 37.19 58.75 17.18
CA LYS A 795 36.37 59.94 16.89
C LYS A 795 35.03 59.53 16.30
N LEU A 796 34.15 59.02 17.14
CA LEU A 796 32.77 58.68 16.81
C LEU A 796 31.86 59.02 17.99
N ALA A 797 30.79 59.77 17.73
CA ALA A 797 29.75 59.98 18.72
C ALA A 797 28.97 58.67 18.92
N THR A 798 29.06 58.09 20.12
CA THR A 798 28.36 56.87 20.49
C THR A 798 27.72 57.03 21.87
N ASN A 799 26.82 56.13 22.23
CA ASN A 799 26.23 56.04 23.58
C ASN A 799 26.99 55.04 24.48
N LEU A 800 28.19 54.61 24.09
CA LEU A 800 29.00 53.67 24.85
C LEU A 800 29.38 54.23 26.23
N GLN A 801 29.58 53.36 27.21
CA GLN A 801 29.99 53.72 28.57
C GLN A 801 31.36 53.12 28.91
N PRO A 802 32.17 53.77 29.78
CA PRO A 802 33.40 53.14 30.29
C PRO A 802 33.12 51.77 30.93
N GLY A 803 33.91 50.77 30.58
CA GLY A 803 33.75 49.37 30.97
C GLY A 803 33.00 48.50 29.95
N GLU A 804 32.28 49.10 29.00
CA GLU A 804 31.66 48.35 27.90
C GLU A 804 32.72 47.88 26.90
N LYS A 805 32.44 46.76 26.22
CA LYS A 805 33.34 46.17 25.22
C LYS A 805 32.83 46.44 23.81
N VAL A 806 33.71 46.88 22.92
CA VAL A 806 33.40 47.25 21.53
C VAL A 806 34.35 46.55 20.56
N LYS A 807 33.80 46.00 19.48
CA LYS A 807 34.60 45.37 18.42
C LYS A 807 35.06 46.40 17.42
N LEU A 808 36.38 46.49 17.26
CA LEU A 808 37.04 47.40 16.33
C LEU A 808 37.83 46.60 15.29
N ILE A 809 37.73 47.03 14.03
CA ILE A 809 38.43 46.45 12.89
C ILE A 809 39.27 47.56 12.24
N SER A 810 40.57 47.53 12.48
CA SER A 810 41.56 48.36 11.80
C SER A 810 42.30 47.54 10.75
N LYS A 811 43.34 48.12 10.15
CA LYS A 811 44.23 47.41 9.23
C LYS A 811 45.05 46.32 9.94
N GLU A 812 45.44 46.56 11.19
CA GLU A 812 46.37 45.71 11.94
C GLU A 812 45.66 44.88 13.04
N SER A 813 44.39 45.15 13.33
CA SER A 813 43.64 44.48 14.40
C SER A 813 42.16 44.25 14.08
N ASN A 814 41.63 43.10 14.51
CA ASN A 814 40.21 42.75 14.51
C ASN A 814 39.88 42.08 15.84
N ALA A 815 39.63 42.89 16.86
CA ALA A 815 39.49 42.43 18.24
C ALA A 815 38.46 43.26 19.02
N ILE A 816 38.13 42.79 20.22
CA ILE A 816 37.20 43.44 21.15
C ILE A 816 38.04 44.21 22.18
N TYR A 817 37.73 45.49 22.36
CA TYR A 817 38.42 46.40 23.27
C TYR A 817 37.44 46.93 24.32
N GLU A 818 37.92 47.11 25.55
CA GLU A 818 37.16 47.77 26.60
C GLU A 818 37.25 49.30 26.44
N VAL A 819 36.13 49.97 26.56
CA VAL A 819 36.04 51.44 26.54
C VAL A 819 36.56 51.98 27.86
N GLN A 820 37.62 52.78 27.83
CA GLN A 820 38.28 53.29 29.04
C GLN A 820 37.73 54.64 29.49
N ALA A 821 37.37 55.51 28.53
CA ALA A 821 36.90 56.87 28.81
C ALA A 821 36.02 57.42 27.68
N MET A 822 35.19 58.42 27.98
CA MET A 822 34.28 59.08 27.03
C MET A 822 34.54 60.59 26.99
N ARG A 823 34.41 61.20 25.81
CA ARG A 823 34.33 62.65 25.61
C ARG A 823 33.33 62.98 24.50
N GLU A 824 32.97 64.25 24.36
CA GLU A 824 32.05 64.68 23.31
C GLU A 824 32.58 64.26 21.92
N GLY A 825 31.83 63.40 21.24
CA GLY A 825 32.15 62.89 19.91
C GLY A 825 33.27 61.84 19.82
N ALA A 826 33.77 61.28 20.93
CA ALA A 826 34.79 60.24 20.89
C ALA A 826 34.84 59.34 22.15
N PHE A 827 35.35 58.13 22.00
CA PHE A 827 35.61 57.19 23.10
C PHE A 827 37.05 56.65 23.05
N GLN A 828 37.61 56.33 24.20
CA GLN A 828 38.99 55.84 24.32
C GLN A 828 39.03 54.32 24.51
N VAL A 829 39.95 53.66 23.82
CA VAL A 829 40.25 52.23 23.94
C VAL A 829 41.76 52.00 23.96
N ASP A 830 42.18 50.84 24.46
CA ASP A 830 43.59 50.41 24.41
C ASP A 830 43.95 49.82 23.05
N LEU A 831 43.87 50.65 22.00
CA LEU A 831 44.28 50.31 20.64
C LEU A 831 45.32 51.32 20.18
N ALA A 832 46.55 50.84 19.94
CA ALA A 832 47.71 51.66 19.57
C ALA A 832 47.71 52.11 18.08
N ASP A 833 46.68 51.74 17.32
CA ASP A 833 46.57 52.10 15.90
C ASP A 833 46.13 53.55 15.72
N ASN A 834 46.66 54.20 14.68
CA ASN A 834 46.25 55.54 14.25
C ASN A 834 45.77 55.47 12.79
N GLY A 835 44.59 56.05 12.50
CA GLY A 835 44.00 56.07 11.15
C GLY A 835 42.56 55.59 11.10
N ASP A 836 42.14 55.02 9.95
CA ASP A 836 40.77 54.53 9.77
C ASP A 836 40.52 53.24 10.57
N VAL A 837 39.45 53.24 11.35
CA VAL A 837 38.95 52.08 12.09
C VAL A 837 37.48 51.87 11.79
N PHE A 838 37.05 50.63 11.61
CA PHE A 838 35.64 50.28 11.51
C PHE A 838 35.15 49.86 12.89
N VAL A 839 34.17 50.60 13.42
CA VAL A 839 33.51 50.28 14.68
C VAL A 839 32.35 49.35 14.34
N TYR A 840 32.52 48.06 14.61
CA TYR A 840 31.50 47.06 14.28
C TYR A 840 30.29 47.21 15.21
N GLY A 841 30.53 47.27 16.52
CA GLY A 841 29.50 47.48 17.54
C GLY A 841 29.86 46.87 18.88
N ARG A 842 28.93 46.87 19.83
CA ARG A 842 29.17 46.47 21.22
C ARG A 842 29.09 44.94 21.41
N GLN A 843 29.90 44.40 22.31
CA GLN A 843 29.71 43.06 22.85
C GLN A 843 28.59 43.11 23.89
N VAL A 844 27.66 42.17 23.78
CA VAL A 844 26.55 42.02 24.71
C VAL A 844 26.51 40.61 25.25
N ASP A 845 26.10 40.45 26.50
CA ASP A 845 25.93 39.13 27.14
C ASP A 845 24.55 38.52 26.88
N ASP A 846 23.65 39.28 26.23
CA ASP A 846 22.29 38.90 25.88
C ASP A 846 22.11 38.73 24.36
N PHE A 847 23.10 38.16 23.65
CA PHE A 847 22.94 37.87 22.23
C PHE A 847 22.06 36.63 22.05
N HIS A 848 20.84 36.80 21.53
CA HIS A 848 19.86 35.72 21.43
C HIS A 848 20.07 34.88 20.17
N THR A 849 20.01 33.56 20.34
CA THR A 849 20.09 32.55 19.28
C THR A 849 18.84 31.68 19.29
N VAL A 850 18.45 31.15 18.13
CA VAL A 850 17.20 30.38 17.95
C VAL A 850 17.50 28.93 17.62
N ASP A 851 16.88 28.03 18.38
CA ASP A 851 16.76 26.61 18.07
C ASP A 851 15.59 26.39 17.09
N TYR A 852 15.93 26.26 15.80
CA TYR A 852 14.94 26.00 14.76
C TYR A 852 14.36 24.58 14.79
N GLU A 853 15.03 23.61 15.41
CA GLU A 853 14.49 22.25 15.57
C GLU A 853 13.37 22.25 16.61
N ALA A 854 13.52 23.00 17.71
CA ALA A 854 12.46 23.19 18.70
C ALA A 854 11.20 23.81 18.07
N ILE A 855 11.35 24.84 17.23
CA ILE A 855 10.23 25.46 16.50
C ILE A 855 9.62 24.49 15.47
N ALA A 856 10.45 23.70 14.77
CA ALA A 856 9.95 22.71 13.82
C ALA A 856 9.14 21.60 14.52
N MET A 857 9.57 21.15 15.70
CA MET A 857 8.85 20.14 16.49
C MET A 857 7.58 20.70 17.14
N LEU A 858 7.59 21.97 17.56
CA LEU A 858 6.37 22.70 17.94
C LEU A 858 5.35 22.69 16.79
N ASN A 859 5.80 22.99 15.56
CA ASN A 859 4.95 22.98 14.38
C ASN A 859 4.35 21.59 14.07
N VAL A 860 5.13 20.52 14.21
CA VAL A 860 4.62 19.16 14.03
C VAL A 860 3.53 18.83 15.06
N SER A 861 3.76 19.15 16.34
CA SER A 861 2.76 18.93 17.39
C SER A 861 1.47 19.73 17.15
N ALA A 862 1.61 21.01 16.79
CA ALA A 862 0.50 21.90 16.44
C ALA A 862 -0.30 21.40 15.23
N THR A 863 0.37 20.93 14.18
CA THR A 863 -0.27 20.39 12.97
C THR A 863 -1.06 19.11 13.28
N GLN A 864 -0.51 18.22 14.11
CA GLN A 864 -1.21 17.02 14.58
C GLN A 864 -2.45 17.36 15.42
N ALA A 865 -2.41 18.44 16.20
CA ALA A 865 -3.57 18.91 16.96
C ALA A 865 -4.65 19.50 16.04
N GLN A 866 -4.23 20.31 15.05
CA GLN A 866 -5.13 20.88 14.06
C GLN A 866 -5.86 19.79 13.26
N GLN A 867 -5.14 18.73 12.85
CA GLN A 867 -5.74 17.58 12.16
C GLN A 867 -6.78 16.86 13.03
N ARG A 868 -6.50 16.64 14.33
CA ARG A 868 -7.47 16.05 15.26
C ARG A 868 -8.73 16.90 15.44
N ILE A 869 -8.59 18.23 15.45
CA ILE A 869 -9.75 19.14 15.48
C ILE A 869 -10.59 19.01 14.21
N ILE A 870 -9.94 18.94 13.03
CA ILE A 870 -10.62 18.76 11.75
C ILE A 870 -11.38 17.42 11.72
N GLU A 871 -10.76 16.33 12.17
CA GLU A 871 -11.39 15.01 12.24
C GLU A 871 -12.59 14.98 13.21
N ALA A 872 -12.47 15.62 14.38
CA ALA A 872 -13.57 15.75 15.32
C ALA A 872 -14.76 16.54 14.74
N GLN A 873 -14.48 17.67 14.07
CA GLN A 873 -15.50 18.47 13.38
C GLN A 873 -16.16 17.68 12.24
N GLN A 874 -15.40 16.89 11.47
CA GLN A 874 -15.95 16.01 10.44
C GLN A 874 -16.85 14.91 11.04
N GLY A 875 -16.47 14.36 12.19
CA GLY A 875 -17.29 13.41 12.94
C GLY A 875 -18.62 14.00 13.43
N GLU A 876 -18.59 15.22 13.98
CA GLU A 876 -19.80 15.94 14.40
C GLU A 876 -20.72 16.24 13.22
N ILE A 877 -20.16 16.68 12.09
CA ILE A 877 -20.91 16.89 10.84
C ILE A 877 -21.56 15.58 10.36
N ALA A 878 -20.87 14.45 10.45
CA ALA A 878 -21.42 13.14 10.10
C ALA A 878 -22.57 12.72 11.04
N ALA A 879 -22.42 12.94 12.35
CA ALA A 879 -23.45 12.64 13.34
C ALA A 879 -24.71 13.50 13.15
N LEU A 880 -24.54 14.82 12.93
CA LEU A 880 -25.65 15.73 12.64
C LEU A 880 -26.38 15.34 11.35
N LYS A 881 -25.65 14.94 10.30
CA LYS A 881 -26.23 14.43 9.06
C LYS A 881 -27.04 13.14 9.28
N ALA A 882 -26.55 12.22 10.10
CA ALA A 882 -27.27 10.99 10.44
C ALA A 882 -28.56 11.29 11.23
N GLN A 883 -28.50 12.24 12.18
CA GLN A 883 -29.69 12.69 12.92
C GLN A 883 -30.73 13.33 12.00
N ILE A 884 -30.31 14.17 11.05
CA ILE A 884 -31.19 14.76 10.04
C ILE A 884 -31.85 13.66 9.19
N ALA A 885 -31.10 12.65 8.74
CA ALA A 885 -31.65 11.53 7.97
C ALA A 885 -32.68 10.71 8.77
N SER A 886 -32.44 10.49 10.06
CA SER A 886 -33.38 9.82 10.95
C SER A 886 -34.68 10.61 11.13
N LEU A 887 -34.57 11.93 11.35
CA LEU A 887 -35.73 12.83 11.45
C LEU A 887 -36.51 12.87 10.13
N GLN A 888 -35.84 12.90 8.98
CA GLN A 888 -36.47 12.83 7.66
C GLN A 888 -37.23 11.51 7.46
N SER A 889 -36.66 10.38 7.89
CA SER A 889 -37.34 9.07 7.84
C SER A 889 -38.59 9.05 8.72
N GLN A 890 -38.52 9.58 9.94
CA GLN A 890 -39.69 9.74 10.82
C GLN A 890 -40.76 10.62 10.18
N ASN A 891 -40.36 11.74 9.58
CA ASN A 891 -41.28 12.67 8.94
C ASN A 891 -41.96 12.02 7.72
N ASN A 892 -41.24 11.26 6.91
CA ASN A 892 -41.79 10.51 5.78
C ASN A 892 -42.80 9.45 6.25
N LYS A 893 -42.51 8.75 7.35
CA LYS A 893 -43.44 7.79 7.94
C LYS A 893 -44.73 8.47 8.42
N LEU A 894 -44.60 9.62 9.07
CA LEU A 894 -45.74 10.42 9.53
C LEU A 894 -46.58 10.92 8.36
N THR A 895 -45.93 11.39 7.29
CA THR A 895 -46.59 11.80 6.03
C THR A 895 -47.35 10.63 5.40
N SER A 896 -46.75 9.45 5.29
CA SER A 896 -47.45 8.25 4.77
C SER A 896 -48.64 7.85 5.63
N GLN A 897 -48.52 7.95 6.96
CA GLN A 897 -49.62 7.71 7.88
C GLN A 897 -50.76 8.72 7.68
N ASN A 898 -50.44 10.00 7.53
CA ASN A 898 -51.43 11.05 7.25
C ASN A 898 -52.12 10.81 5.89
N SER A 899 -51.38 10.47 4.84
CA SER A 899 -51.98 10.13 3.54
C SER A 899 -52.90 8.91 3.63
N ALA A 900 -52.55 7.91 4.44
CA ALA A 900 -53.41 6.75 4.67
C ALA A 900 -54.68 7.12 5.47
N PHE A 901 -54.59 8.04 6.43
CA PHE A 901 -55.74 8.59 7.13
C PHE A 901 -56.66 9.38 6.19
N GLU A 902 -56.10 10.26 5.35
CA GLU A 902 -56.87 11.04 4.38
C GLU A 902 -57.57 10.16 3.34
N ASN A 903 -56.91 9.11 2.86
CA ASN A 903 -57.55 8.13 1.97
C ASN A 903 -58.71 7.41 2.65
N ARG A 904 -58.57 7.03 3.93
CA ARG A 904 -59.67 6.43 4.70
C ARG A 904 -60.82 7.43 4.91
N PHE A 905 -60.50 8.68 5.20
CA PHE A 905 -61.49 9.74 5.38
C PHE A 905 -62.28 9.98 4.09
N THR A 906 -61.60 10.07 2.96
CA THR A 906 -62.20 10.22 1.63
C THR A 906 -63.13 9.04 1.29
N GLN A 907 -62.71 7.80 1.60
CA GLN A 907 -63.56 6.63 1.40
C GLN A 907 -64.83 6.64 2.26
N ILE A 908 -64.71 7.10 3.51
CA ILE A 908 -65.86 7.28 4.42
C ILE A 908 -66.81 8.34 3.87
N GLU A 909 -66.28 9.47 3.37
CA GLU A 909 -67.08 10.55 2.79
C GLU A 909 -67.84 10.09 1.52
N GLN A 910 -67.17 9.31 0.66
CA GLN A 910 -67.80 8.70 -0.52
C GLN A 910 -68.91 7.68 -0.14
N ALA A 911 -68.70 6.91 0.94
CA ALA A 911 -69.72 6.00 1.45
C ALA A 911 -70.94 6.76 2.01
N LEU A 912 -70.73 7.86 2.74
CA LEU A 912 -71.79 8.75 3.22
C LEU A 912 -72.58 9.39 2.06
N ARG A 913 -71.91 9.86 1.01
CA ARG A 913 -72.58 10.39 -0.19
C ARG A 913 -73.41 9.33 -0.93
N LYS A 914 -72.94 8.09 -1.00
CA LYS A 914 -73.72 6.97 -1.55
C LYS A 914 -74.97 6.68 -0.72
N MET A 915 -74.89 6.74 0.62
CA MET A 915 -76.06 6.59 1.48
C MET A 915 -77.08 7.72 1.26
N ASN A 916 -76.65 8.98 1.15
CA ASN A 916 -77.55 10.10 0.85
C ASN A 916 -78.22 10.01 -0.54
N ASN A 917 -77.51 9.51 -1.56
CA ASN A 917 -78.10 9.32 -2.89
C ASN A 917 -79.09 8.14 -2.99
N ILE A 918 -79.00 7.17 -2.06
CA ILE A 918 -79.98 6.07 -1.96
C ILE A 918 -81.31 6.58 -1.37
N GLU A 919 -81.29 7.56 -0.47
CA GLU A 919 -82.53 8.15 0.05
C GLU A 919 -83.25 9.02 -0.99
N LEU A 920 -82.52 9.77 -1.84
CA LEU A 920 -83.12 10.65 -2.85
C LEU A 920 -83.69 9.91 -4.08
N THR A 921 -83.20 8.71 -4.40
CA THR A 921 -83.74 7.89 -5.51
C THR A 921 -84.94 7.02 -5.11
N SER A 922 -85.29 6.97 -3.82
CA SER A 922 -86.47 6.28 -3.31
C SER A 922 -87.75 7.13 -3.29
N ALA A 923 -87.66 8.44 -3.58
CA ALA A 923 -88.79 9.37 -3.50
C ALA A 923 -89.53 9.61 -4.83
N ASP A 924 -88.93 9.30 -6.00
CA ASP A 924 -89.55 9.52 -7.32
C ASP A 924 -90.21 8.25 -7.93
N ASN A 925 -90.46 7.23 -7.10
CA ASN A 925 -91.26 6.06 -7.48
C ASN A 925 -92.40 5.80 -6.48
N LYS A 926 -93.15 6.86 -6.15
CA LYS A 926 -94.52 6.78 -5.64
C LYS A 926 -95.41 7.87 -6.20
#